data_AF-A0A8C9JE34-F1
#
_entry.id   AF-A0A8C9JE34-F1
#
_cell.length_a   1.000
_cell.length_b   1.000
_cell.length_c   1.000
_cell.angle_alpha   90.00
_cell.angle_beta   90.00
_cell.angle_gamma   90.00
#
_symmetry.space_group_name_H-M   'P 1'
#
loop_
_entity.id
_entity.type
_entity.pdbx_description
1 polymer ?
#
loop_
_entity_poly.entity_id
_entity_poly.type
_entity_poly.pdbx_seq_one_letter_code
_entity_poly.pdbx_strand_id
1 'polypeptide(L)'
;MLWALWPRWLAGKGLPLLGAVLLRKRDKRGPQWRQWRRETHPYYDLQVKVLRARNIQGTDLLSKADCYVELRLPTASPSPAQTRMVANCSDPEWNETFHYQIHGAVKNVLELTLCDKDILGSDQLSLLLFDLRSLKSGQPYRHIFPLNHQDSQELQVEFVLENSQVPASEVITNGVLVAQPCLRIQGTLREGGTAPHREYGSRQIQLTVPGAYEKPQFLPLQPPMEGGLPATFTFHVNPVISSRLDVELGERLTVLQSGPSAELEAHTNKLGEGGILLSSLALGQEEQRFVALGEGQEVVLSMKAEMSSGDLDLRLGFGLCDGEREFLDKRKQIVSKALQQVLGLSQVPDSGQVPVVAVLGSGGGTRAMSSLYGSLAGLQELGLLDTVTYLSGVSGSTWCISTLYKDPAWSQVALQGPIERAQARVCSSKMGAMSTERLQYYAQELGSLESTGHRVSLIDIWGLLIEYFLYQEKNPAKLSDQQEAVNQGQNPYPIYASINVHTNISGEDFAEWCEFTPYEVGFPKYGAYVPTELFGSEFFMGHLLQPQPEPRICYLQGVWGSAFAASLDEIFLKTAGSGLSFLDCHRGSVNITDDCQKLQLHDPTRLRTRLFTRQGPFSQAVLDIFTSRFTFAENCNFTRGLCLHKDYVAGREFMAWKDTHPDAFPNQLTPMRDCLCLVDGGFAINSPFPLSLLPQRAVDLILSFDYSLEAPFEVLQMTEKYCLDRGIPFPSIEVLPEDLEEPRECYLFAKAKDPRSPIVLHFPLVNRTFCTHLAPGVERQTAEEKAYGDFVVNGADTPYGMMNFTYEPEEFERLVALSRYNVLNNVETLRHALRLALERRQAGGRAGG
;
A
#
# COMPACT_ATOMS: atom_id res chain seq x y z
N MET A 1 -0.94 -59.04 2.23
CA MET A 1 0.18 -59.63 1.46
C MET A 1 0.58 -58.64 0.40
N LEU A 2 1.86 -58.26 0.42
CA LEU A 2 2.63 -57.74 -0.72
C LEU A 2 2.13 -56.41 -1.35
N TRP A 3 2.67 -55.28 -0.88
CA TRP A 3 3.65 -54.46 -1.62
C TRP A 3 4.10 -53.27 -0.75
N ALA A 4 5.28 -53.44 -0.16
CA ALA A 4 6.14 -52.39 0.37
C ALA A 4 7.49 -52.53 -0.35
N LEU A 5 8.24 -51.41 -0.45
CA LEU A 5 9.56 -51.20 -1.11
C LEU A 5 9.39 -50.88 -2.62
N TRP A 6 9.84 -49.76 -3.20
CA TRP A 6 11.04 -48.91 -2.99
C TRP A 6 10.94 -47.68 -3.98
N PRO A 7 11.91 -46.72 -4.07
CA PRO A 7 12.29 -45.65 -3.14
C PRO A 7 12.08 -44.20 -3.68
N ARG A 8 12.04 -43.24 -2.75
CA ARG A 8 11.98 -41.77 -2.91
C ARG A 8 13.25 -41.13 -3.49
N TRP A 9 13.63 -41.42 -4.73
CA TRP A 9 14.77 -40.74 -5.38
C TRP A 9 14.43 -40.46 -6.85
N LEU A 10 13.67 -39.39 -7.10
CA LEU A 10 13.53 -38.67 -8.38
C LEU A 10 12.64 -37.40 -8.26
N ALA A 11 12.50 -36.85 -7.05
CA ALA A 11 11.88 -35.53 -6.84
C ALA A 11 13.00 -34.49 -6.77
N GLY A 12 13.65 -34.24 -7.90
CA GLY A 12 14.77 -33.33 -8.00
C GLY A 12 15.01 -32.98 -9.46
N LYS A 13 14.68 -31.74 -9.81
CA LYS A 13 14.81 -31.08 -11.12
C LYS A 13 13.62 -31.27 -12.07
N GLY A 14 12.84 -30.18 -12.19
CA GLY A 14 12.09 -29.88 -13.40
C GLY A 14 10.57 -30.03 -13.31
N LEU A 15 9.88 -29.28 -12.44
CA LEU A 15 8.44 -28.98 -12.63
C LEU A 15 7.82 -27.82 -11.78
N PRO A 16 8.42 -26.61 -11.61
CA PRO A 16 7.67 -25.46 -11.08
C PRO A 16 6.99 -24.60 -12.16
N LEU A 17 7.23 -24.85 -13.45
CA LEU A 17 6.75 -23.97 -14.54
C LEU A 17 5.39 -24.37 -15.17
N LEU A 18 4.93 -25.60 -14.94
CA LEU A 18 3.65 -26.08 -15.50
C LEU A 18 2.43 -25.70 -14.64
N GLY A 19 2.61 -25.46 -13.34
CA GLY A 19 1.54 -25.00 -12.45
C GLY A 19 1.05 -23.59 -12.80
N ALA A 20 1.97 -22.67 -13.11
CA ALA A 20 1.64 -21.30 -13.51
C ALA A 20 1.01 -21.22 -14.92
N VAL A 21 1.36 -22.15 -15.82
CA VAL A 21 0.79 -22.20 -17.18
C VAL A 21 -0.58 -22.90 -17.21
N LEU A 22 -0.88 -23.80 -16.27
CA LEU A 22 -2.18 -24.49 -16.20
C LEU A 22 -3.31 -23.63 -15.61
N LEU A 23 -2.99 -22.56 -14.89
CA LEU A 23 -3.98 -21.52 -14.50
C LEU A 23 -4.51 -20.71 -15.69
N ARG A 24 -3.85 -20.75 -16.87
CA ARG A 24 -4.30 -20.06 -18.10
C ARG A 24 -5.45 -20.76 -18.86
N LYS A 25 -5.91 -21.93 -18.43
CA LYS A 25 -6.96 -22.71 -19.14
C LYS A 25 -8.13 -23.17 -18.26
N ARG A 26 -8.67 -22.28 -17.43
CA ARG A 26 -10.07 -22.45 -16.99
C ARG A 26 -10.99 -21.73 -17.98
N ASP A 27 -11.86 -22.51 -18.60
CA ASP A 27 -12.87 -22.12 -19.58
C ASP A 27 -13.55 -20.78 -19.25
N LYS A 28 -13.45 -19.83 -20.17
CA LYS A 28 -14.31 -18.64 -20.25
C LYS A 28 -15.76 -19.10 -20.47
N ARG A 29 -16.58 -19.16 -19.41
CA ARG A 29 -18.04 -19.30 -19.52
C ARG A 29 -18.74 -18.23 -18.69
N GLY A 30 -19.56 -17.41 -19.36
CA GLY A 30 -20.50 -16.46 -18.76
C GLY A 30 -20.05 -14.99 -18.80
N PRO A 31 -20.97 -14.02 -18.93
CA PRO A 31 -20.64 -12.63 -19.21
C PRO A 31 -19.90 -12.03 -18.02
N GLN A 32 -18.59 -11.78 -18.19
CA GLN A 32 -17.83 -10.91 -17.31
C GLN A 32 -18.56 -9.57 -17.26
N TRP A 33 -19.13 -9.22 -16.11
CA TRP A 33 -19.55 -7.85 -15.83
C TRP A 33 -18.26 -7.03 -15.70
N ARG A 34 -17.71 -6.60 -16.84
CA ARG A 34 -16.46 -5.84 -16.93
C ARG A 34 -16.68 -4.54 -16.17
N GLN A 35 -16.06 -4.43 -14.99
CA GLN A 35 -16.15 -3.24 -14.13
C GLN A 35 -15.30 -2.07 -14.65
N TRP A 36 -14.47 -2.32 -15.66
CA TRP A 36 -13.76 -1.32 -16.44
C TRP A 36 -14.39 -1.20 -17.82
N ARG A 37 -14.23 -0.03 -18.44
CA ARG A 37 -14.73 0.29 -19.78
C ARG A 37 -13.60 0.82 -20.65
N ARG A 38 -13.81 0.75 -21.95
CA ARG A 38 -12.91 1.34 -22.96
C ARG A 38 -13.47 2.68 -23.39
N GLU A 39 -12.61 3.69 -23.40
CA GLU A 39 -12.97 5.03 -23.86
C GLU A 39 -11.96 5.50 -24.89
N THR A 40 -12.43 6.22 -25.91
CA THR A 40 -11.57 6.84 -26.92
C THR A 40 -11.56 8.34 -26.71
N HIS A 41 -10.37 8.92 -26.52
CA HIS A 41 -10.23 10.37 -26.31
C HIS A 41 -9.18 10.96 -27.25
N PRO A 42 -9.36 12.24 -27.66
CA PRO A 42 -8.39 12.93 -28.50
C PRO A 42 -7.16 13.37 -27.69
N TYR A 43 -6.10 13.68 -28.43
CA TYR A 43 -4.94 14.41 -27.93
C TYR A 43 -5.09 15.91 -28.18
N TYR A 44 -4.43 16.70 -27.34
CA TYR A 44 -4.34 18.15 -27.50
C TYR A 44 -2.89 18.60 -27.46
N ASP A 45 -2.55 19.56 -28.29
CA ASP A 45 -1.25 20.23 -28.27
C ASP A 45 -1.39 21.48 -27.39
N LEU A 46 -0.63 21.51 -26.29
CA LEU A 46 -0.61 22.58 -25.31
C LEU A 46 0.66 23.42 -25.49
N GLN A 47 0.46 24.71 -25.69
CA GLN A 47 1.51 25.71 -25.65
C GLN A 47 1.42 26.47 -24.32
N VAL A 48 2.53 26.50 -23.57
CA VAL A 48 2.66 27.25 -22.32
C VAL A 48 3.73 28.32 -22.51
N LYS A 49 3.32 29.58 -22.52
CA LYS A 49 4.22 30.72 -22.67
C LYS A 49 4.38 31.44 -21.33
N VAL A 50 5.55 31.28 -20.71
CA VAL A 50 5.92 31.99 -19.49
C VAL A 50 6.37 33.40 -19.86
N LEU A 51 5.55 34.38 -19.51
CA LEU A 51 5.76 35.77 -19.93
C LEU A 51 6.76 36.45 -18.99
N ARG A 52 6.35 36.66 -17.74
CA ARG A 52 7.10 37.44 -16.75
C ARG A 52 6.57 37.22 -15.33
N ALA A 53 7.38 37.57 -14.35
CA ALA A 53 6.94 37.76 -12.98
C ALA A 53 7.15 39.23 -12.55
N ARG A 54 6.49 39.65 -11.47
CA ARG A 54 6.59 41.01 -10.94
C ARG A 54 6.69 41.04 -9.43
N ASN A 55 7.38 42.07 -8.94
CA ASN A 55 7.56 42.36 -7.51
C ASN A 55 8.21 41.22 -6.71
N ILE A 56 9.04 40.39 -7.34
CA ILE A 56 9.69 39.26 -6.66
C ILE A 56 10.73 39.78 -5.66
N GLN A 57 10.61 39.32 -4.41
CA GLN A 57 11.58 39.59 -3.36
C GLN A 57 12.58 38.44 -3.31
N GLY A 58 13.87 38.76 -3.36
CA GLY A 58 14.94 37.78 -3.17
C GLY A 58 15.02 37.33 -1.73
N THR A 59 15.53 36.12 -1.52
CA THR A 59 15.80 35.55 -0.19
C THR A 59 17.02 36.19 0.49
N ASP A 60 17.88 36.85 -0.28
CA ASP A 60 19.10 37.51 0.19
C ASP A 60 18.90 38.96 0.67
N LEU A 61 19.56 39.30 1.78
CA LEU A 61 19.61 40.67 2.34
C LEU A 61 20.42 41.66 1.49
N LEU A 62 21.21 41.19 0.51
CA LEU A 62 22.22 41.98 -0.21
C LEU A 62 22.12 41.92 -1.75
N SER A 63 21.24 41.09 -2.32
CA SER A 63 21.03 40.89 -3.77
C SER A 63 19.53 40.81 -4.09
N LYS A 64 19.14 41.15 -5.34
CA LYS A 64 17.79 40.80 -5.83
C LYS A 64 17.80 39.36 -6.34
N ALA A 65 16.61 38.78 -6.48
CA ALA A 65 16.44 37.39 -6.90
C ALA A 65 17.01 37.06 -8.28
N ASP A 66 17.59 35.87 -8.41
CA ASP A 66 18.04 35.20 -9.62
C ASP A 66 16.94 34.23 -10.11
N CYS A 67 15.87 34.78 -10.68
CA CYS A 67 14.65 34.03 -10.91
C CYS A 67 14.67 33.12 -12.15
N TYR A 68 14.07 31.95 -12.01
CA TYR A 68 13.61 31.12 -13.12
C TYR A 68 12.30 30.42 -12.76
N VAL A 69 11.58 29.95 -13.78
CA VAL A 69 10.35 29.15 -13.61
C VAL A 69 10.61 27.73 -14.09
N GLU A 70 10.30 26.77 -13.23
CA GLU A 70 10.23 25.35 -13.56
C GLU A 70 8.79 24.95 -13.87
N LEU A 71 8.59 24.18 -14.94
CA LEU A 71 7.31 23.67 -15.40
C LEU A 71 7.32 22.15 -15.33
N ARG A 72 6.40 21.57 -14.55
CA ARG A 72 6.27 20.12 -14.42
C ARG A 72 4.86 19.66 -14.80
N LEU A 73 4.78 18.74 -15.75
CA LEU A 73 3.53 18.12 -16.19
C LEU A 73 3.75 16.60 -16.33
N PRO A 74 3.65 15.83 -15.23
CA PRO A 74 4.02 14.41 -15.20
C PRO A 74 3.23 13.53 -16.18
N THR A 75 2.02 13.95 -16.56
CA THR A 75 1.14 13.24 -17.48
C THR A 75 1.52 13.42 -18.96
N ALA A 76 2.48 14.31 -19.26
CA ALA A 76 2.89 14.64 -20.63
C ALA A 76 4.41 14.71 -20.82
N SER A 77 5.19 14.85 -19.74
CA SER A 77 6.65 14.93 -19.81
C SER A 77 7.28 14.25 -18.60
N PRO A 78 8.34 13.44 -18.79
CA PRO A 78 8.99 12.73 -17.70
C PRO A 78 9.93 13.63 -16.87
N SER A 79 10.38 14.75 -17.45
CA SER A 79 11.32 15.68 -16.85
C SER A 79 10.72 17.09 -16.79
N PRO A 80 11.00 17.89 -15.74
CA PRO A 80 10.58 19.28 -15.72
C PRO A 80 11.30 20.08 -16.82
N ALA A 81 10.61 21.08 -17.36
CA ALA A 81 11.21 22.10 -18.22
C ALA A 81 11.55 23.35 -17.39
N GLN A 82 12.51 24.14 -17.83
CA GLN A 82 12.97 25.31 -17.10
C GLN A 82 13.15 26.49 -18.06
N THR A 83 12.76 27.69 -17.63
CA THR A 83 13.13 28.93 -18.32
C THR A 83 14.61 29.25 -18.13
N ARG A 84 15.17 30.15 -18.94
CA ARG A 84 16.47 30.74 -18.59
C ARG A 84 16.39 31.49 -17.26
N MET A 85 17.50 31.51 -16.53
CA MET A 85 17.61 32.33 -15.32
C MET A 85 17.77 33.80 -15.71
N VAL A 86 17.04 34.69 -15.03
CA VAL A 86 17.22 36.14 -15.11
C VAL A 86 17.81 36.62 -13.79
N ALA A 87 19.09 37.01 -13.83
CA ALA A 87 19.82 37.37 -12.62
C ALA A 87 19.45 38.76 -12.09
N ASN A 88 19.43 38.90 -10.76
CA ASN A 88 19.32 40.14 -9.99
C ASN A 88 18.16 41.03 -10.44
N CYS A 89 16.96 40.44 -10.63
CA CYS A 89 15.81 41.13 -11.18
C CYS A 89 14.50 40.76 -10.44
N SER A 90 13.81 41.77 -9.90
CA SER A 90 12.50 41.61 -9.25
C SER A 90 11.32 41.52 -10.23
N ASP A 91 11.53 41.90 -11.49
CA ASP A 91 10.51 41.88 -12.55
C ASP A 91 11.03 41.13 -13.79
N PRO A 92 11.38 39.83 -13.65
CA PRO A 92 11.98 39.06 -14.73
C PRO A 92 11.00 38.87 -15.89
N GLU A 93 11.49 39.06 -17.13
CA GLU A 93 10.74 38.77 -18.36
C GLU A 93 11.44 37.66 -19.15
N TRP A 94 10.77 36.52 -19.30
CA TRP A 94 11.31 35.35 -20.01
C TRP A 94 10.83 35.32 -21.46
N ASN A 95 9.52 35.44 -21.67
CA ASN A 95 8.84 35.25 -22.96
C ASN A 95 9.19 33.92 -23.65
N GLU A 96 9.35 32.86 -22.85
CA GLU A 96 9.72 31.52 -23.32
C GLU A 96 8.48 30.64 -23.49
N THR A 97 8.50 29.77 -24.50
CA THR A 97 7.36 28.94 -24.88
C THR A 97 7.74 27.47 -24.84
N PHE A 98 6.93 26.69 -24.12
CA PHE A 98 7.05 25.25 -23.96
C PHE A 98 5.86 24.56 -24.63
N HIS A 99 6.09 23.37 -25.18
CA HIS A 99 5.08 22.61 -25.91
C HIS A 99 4.93 21.23 -25.28
N TYR A 100 3.69 20.82 -25.07
CA TYR A 100 3.32 19.52 -24.51
C TYR A 100 2.21 18.90 -25.34
N GLN A 101 2.20 17.57 -25.44
CA GLN A 101 1.06 16.83 -25.97
C GLN A 101 0.34 16.16 -24.80
N ILE A 102 -0.95 16.45 -24.62
CA ILE A 102 -1.73 15.97 -23.47
C ILE A 102 -2.89 15.07 -23.94
N HIS A 103 -3.22 14.05 -23.15
CA HIS A 103 -4.31 13.13 -23.46
C HIS A 103 -5.63 13.54 -22.79
N GLY A 104 -6.72 13.55 -23.55
CA GLY A 104 -8.03 14.04 -23.11
C GLY A 104 -8.77 13.20 -22.07
N ALA A 105 -8.33 11.98 -21.79
CA ALA A 105 -8.91 11.14 -20.73
C ALA A 105 -8.30 11.41 -19.34
N VAL A 106 -7.10 11.99 -19.31
CA VAL A 106 -6.29 12.11 -18.09
C VAL A 106 -6.52 13.47 -17.44
N LYS A 107 -6.46 13.52 -16.11
CA LYS A 107 -6.42 14.76 -15.34
C LYS A 107 -5.04 15.39 -15.49
N ASN A 108 -4.93 16.44 -16.31
CA ASN A 108 -3.68 17.14 -16.55
C ASN A 108 -3.60 18.40 -15.66
N VAL A 109 -2.71 18.37 -14.67
CA VAL A 109 -2.43 19.51 -13.78
C VAL A 109 -0.98 19.93 -13.98
N LEU A 110 -0.80 21.18 -14.43
CA LEU A 110 0.51 21.79 -14.61
C LEU A 110 1.00 22.39 -13.29
N GLU A 111 2.21 22.06 -12.90
CA GLU A 111 2.90 22.65 -11.77
C GLU A 111 3.89 23.70 -12.28
N LEU A 112 3.80 24.92 -11.73
CA LEU A 112 4.70 26.02 -12.02
C LEU A 112 5.41 26.40 -10.73
N THR A 113 6.72 26.23 -10.70
CA THR A 113 7.54 26.56 -9.54
C THR A 113 8.42 27.76 -9.87
N LEU A 114 8.23 28.86 -9.14
CA LEU A 114 9.15 30.00 -9.21
C LEU A 114 10.28 29.76 -8.21
N CYS A 115 11.52 29.85 -8.68
CA CYS A 115 12.71 29.61 -7.87
C CYS A 115 13.66 30.81 -7.90
N ASP A 116 14.38 31.02 -6.81
CA ASP A 116 15.57 31.85 -6.69
C ASP A 116 16.81 30.95 -6.73
N LYS A 117 17.84 31.30 -7.48
CA LYS A 117 19.04 30.44 -7.62
C LYS A 117 20.21 31.02 -6.83
N ASP A 118 20.46 30.46 -5.65
CA ASP A 118 21.58 30.87 -4.81
C ASP A 118 22.84 30.02 -5.04
N ILE A 119 23.99 30.57 -4.61
CA ILE A 119 25.31 29.94 -4.74
C ILE A 119 25.39 28.59 -3.99
N LEU A 120 24.57 28.40 -2.95
CA LEU A 120 24.55 27.20 -2.09
C LEU A 120 23.37 26.24 -2.37
N GLY A 121 22.44 26.61 -3.26
CA GLY A 121 21.21 25.87 -3.57
C GLY A 121 20.13 26.77 -4.17
N SER A 122 19.11 26.22 -4.82
CA SER A 122 17.97 27.01 -5.32
C SER A 122 16.82 27.02 -4.32
N ASP A 123 16.37 28.20 -3.90
CA ASP A 123 15.25 28.37 -3.00
C ASP A 123 13.93 28.42 -3.77
N GLN A 124 13.01 27.51 -3.44
CA GLN A 124 11.65 27.53 -3.98
C GLN A 124 10.87 28.70 -3.37
N LEU A 125 10.47 29.67 -4.21
CA LEU A 125 9.72 30.86 -3.81
C LEU A 125 8.22 30.58 -3.77
N SER A 126 7.67 29.86 -4.76
CA SER A 126 6.23 29.58 -4.84
C SER A 126 5.94 28.36 -5.73
N LEU A 127 4.92 27.56 -5.36
CA LEU A 127 4.36 26.48 -6.17
C LEU A 127 2.93 26.85 -6.58
N LEU A 128 2.66 26.83 -7.88
CA LEU A 128 1.34 27.09 -8.45
C LEU A 128 0.86 25.84 -9.19
N LEU A 129 -0.40 25.48 -8.98
CA LEU A 129 -1.03 24.32 -9.62
C LEU A 129 -2.17 24.81 -10.53
N PHE A 130 -2.16 24.39 -11.78
CA PHE A 130 -3.14 24.82 -12.77
C PHE A 130 -3.80 23.64 -13.47
N ASP A 131 -5.11 23.48 -13.25
CA ASP A 131 -5.92 22.47 -13.93
C ASP A 131 -6.24 22.92 -15.37
N LEU A 132 -5.67 22.19 -16.33
CA LEU A 132 -5.78 22.48 -17.75
C LEU A 132 -7.20 22.25 -18.31
N ARG A 133 -8.09 21.58 -17.56
CA ARG A 133 -9.52 21.43 -17.93
C ARG A 133 -10.24 22.77 -18.08
N SER A 134 -9.77 23.81 -17.37
CA SER A 134 -10.35 25.15 -17.44
C SER A 134 -10.16 25.83 -18.80
N LEU A 135 -9.21 25.34 -19.62
CA LEU A 135 -8.88 25.89 -20.93
C LEU A 135 -9.91 25.47 -21.99
N LYS A 136 -10.21 26.39 -22.91
CA LYS A 136 -11.02 26.12 -24.11
C LYS A 136 -10.11 26.00 -25.32
N SER A 137 -10.38 25.01 -26.17
CA SER A 137 -9.60 24.80 -27.39
C SER A 137 -9.70 26.00 -28.35
N GLY A 138 -8.57 26.38 -28.95
CA GLY A 138 -8.44 27.44 -29.96
C GLY A 138 -8.48 28.87 -29.43
N GLN A 139 -8.53 29.08 -28.10
CA GLN A 139 -8.53 30.41 -27.49
C GLN A 139 -7.31 30.60 -26.59
N PRO A 140 -6.42 31.59 -26.88
CA PRO A 140 -5.36 31.96 -25.96
C PRO A 140 -5.94 32.41 -24.63
N TYR A 141 -5.47 31.82 -23.55
CA TYR A 141 -5.87 32.13 -22.18
C TYR A 141 -4.67 32.66 -21.41
N ARG A 142 -4.69 33.96 -21.10
CA ARG A 142 -3.67 34.59 -20.27
C ARG A 142 -4.14 34.59 -18.82
N HIS A 143 -3.32 34.01 -17.95
CA HIS A 143 -3.58 33.94 -16.53
C HIS A 143 -2.53 34.70 -15.73
N ILE A 144 -2.95 35.30 -14.62
CA ILE A 144 -2.10 36.00 -13.66
C ILE A 144 -2.24 35.26 -12.34
N PHE A 145 -1.19 34.55 -11.97
CA PHE A 145 -1.13 33.82 -10.71
C PHE A 145 -0.63 34.75 -9.60
N PRO A 146 -1.43 35.04 -8.57
CA PRO A 146 -0.93 35.73 -7.39
C PRO A 146 -0.04 34.79 -6.58
N LEU A 147 1.18 35.22 -6.27
CA LEU A 147 2.16 34.42 -5.51
C LEU A 147 2.04 34.65 -3.99
N ASN A 148 1.66 35.87 -3.59
CA ASN A 148 1.35 36.21 -2.19
C ASN A 148 0.19 37.23 -2.16
N HIS A 149 -0.80 36.99 -1.28
CA HIS A 149 -1.97 37.86 -1.13
C HIS A 149 -1.66 39.23 -0.51
N GLN A 150 -0.50 39.40 0.14
CA GLN A 150 -0.14 40.64 0.84
C GLN A 150 0.79 41.58 0.03
N ASP A 151 1.57 41.06 -0.93
CA ASP A 151 2.71 41.79 -1.50
C ASP A 151 2.66 42.02 -3.02
N SER A 152 1.50 41.87 -3.68
CA SER A 152 1.31 42.13 -5.12
C SER A 152 2.28 41.38 -6.05
N GLN A 153 2.85 40.26 -5.59
CA GLN A 153 3.71 39.40 -6.39
C GLN A 153 2.88 38.55 -7.33
N GLU A 154 3.25 38.52 -8.61
CA GLU A 154 2.47 37.81 -9.63
C GLU A 154 3.35 37.13 -10.68
N LEU A 155 2.88 35.98 -11.19
CA LEU A 155 3.44 35.30 -12.35
C LEU A 155 2.42 35.32 -13.49
N GLN A 156 2.82 35.79 -14.67
CA GLN A 156 1.97 35.87 -15.85
C GLN A 156 2.33 34.76 -16.84
N VAL A 157 1.34 33.95 -17.20
CA VAL A 157 1.50 32.83 -18.14
C VAL A 157 0.36 32.86 -19.16
N GLU A 158 0.66 32.54 -20.39
CA GLU A 158 -0.31 32.40 -21.48
C GLU A 158 -0.37 30.94 -21.93
N PHE A 159 -1.58 30.43 -22.08
CA PHE A 159 -1.87 29.05 -22.47
C PHE A 159 -2.62 29.05 -23.80
N VAL A 160 -2.21 28.19 -24.73
CA VAL A 160 -2.97 27.90 -25.95
C VAL A 160 -3.16 26.40 -26.04
N LEU A 161 -4.40 25.94 -26.22
CA LEU A 161 -4.74 24.53 -26.33
C LEU A 161 -5.36 24.27 -27.71
N GLU A 162 -4.76 23.41 -28.50
CA GLU A 162 -5.22 23.06 -29.84
C GLU A 162 -5.52 21.57 -29.97
N ASN A 163 -6.39 21.19 -30.90
CA ASN A 163 -6.61 19.77 -31.19
C ASN A 163 -5.37 19.22 -31.89
N SER A 164 -4.82 18.12 -31.36
CA SER A 164 -3.65 17.49 -31.96
C SER A 164 -4.02 16.74 -33.24
N GLN A 165 -3.05 16.61 -34.14
CA GLN A 165 -3.18 15.77 -35.34
C GLN A 165 -3.03 14.27 -35.03
N VAL A 166 -2.57 13.93 -33.82
CA VAL A 166 -2.43 12.54 -33.37
C VAL A 166 -3.81 11.90 -33.26
N PRO A 167 -4.01 10.70 -33.86
CA PRO A 167 -5.27 9.98 -33.74
C PRO A 167 -5.67 9.75 -32.29
N ALA A 168 -6.96 9.85 -32.01
CA ALA A 168 -7.50 9.51 -30.69
C ALA A 168 -7.13 8.07 -30.30
N SER A 169 -6.74 7.87 -29.05
CA SER A 169 -6.38 6.55 -28.54
C SER A 169 -7.44 5.99 -27.60
N GLU A 170 -7.56 4.66 -27.63
CA GLU A 170 -8.35 3.91 -26.66
C GLU A 170 -7.60 3.78 -25.33
N VAL A 171 -8.32 3.96 -24.23
CA VAL A 171 -7.83 3.75 -22.87
C VAL A 171 -8.79 2.84 -22.10
N ILE A 172 -8.26 2.14 -21.09
CA ILE A 172 -9.06 1.34 -20.14
C ILE A 172 -9.24 2.15 -18.85
N THR A 173 -10.46 2.25 -18.33
CA THR A 173 -10.74 3.00 -17.10
C THR A 173 -11.88 2.42 -16.28
N ASN A 174 -11.81 2.59 -14.96
CA ASN A 174 -12.94 2.40 -14.03
C ASN A 174 -13.65 3.73 -13.67
N GLY A 175 -13.29 4.84 -14.33
CA GLY A 175 -13.77 6.20 -14.04
C GLY A 175 -12.90 7.00 -13.07
N VAL A 176 -11.92 6.36 -12.43
CA VAL A 176 -10.97 6.99 -11.49
C VAL A 176 -9.54 6.85 -11.98
N LEU A 177 -9.12 5.64 -12.35
CA LEU A 177 -7.82 5.39 -12.97
C LEU A 177 -7.95 5.15 -14.47
N VAL A 178 -6.91 5.53 -15.20
CA VAL A 178 -6.77 5.36 -16.65
C VAL A 178 -5.49 4.59 -16.91
N ALA A 179 -5.63 3.46 -17.58
CA ALA A 179 -4.53 2.72 -18.18
C ALA A 179 -4.45 3.10 -19.67
N GLN A 180 -3.34 3.76 -20.04
CA GLN A 180 -3.01 4.02 -21.44
C GLN A 180 -2.27 2.81 -22.04
N PRO A 181 -2.20 2.70 -23.39
CA PRO A 181 -1.40 1.67 -24.03
C PRO A 181 0.09 1.77 -23.64
N CYS A 182 0.71 0.63 -23.33
CA CYS A 182 2.12 0.54 -22.98
C CYS A 182 2.92 0.08 -24.19
N LEU A 183 3.95 0.83 -24.59
CA LEU A 183 4.86 0.43 -25.66
C LEU A 183 6.03 -0.32 -25.05
N ARG A 184 6.24 -1.57 -25.50
CA ARG A 184 7.40 -2.38 -25.16
C ARG A 184 8.41 -2.33 -26.31
N ILE A 185 9.63 -1.92 -26.01
CA ILE A 185 10.75 -1.88 -26.93
C ILE A 185 11.75 -2.92 -26.47
N GLN A 186 11.97 -3.97 -27.25
CA GLN A 186 12.98 -4.98 -26.97
C GLN A 186 14.02 -4.99 -28.07
N GLY A 187 15.30 -5.12 -27.73
CA GLY A 187 16.33 -5.18 -28.74
C GLY A 187 17.63 -5.81 -28.29
N THR A 188 18.56 -5.91 -29.23
CA THR A 188 19.92 -6.42 -29.05
C THR A 188 20.91 -5.50 -29.73
N LEU A 189 22.09 -5.38 -29.13
CA LEU A 189 23.24 -4.72 -29.75
C LEU A 189 23.88 -5.68 -30.76
N ARG A 190 24.03 -5.26 -32.02
CA ARG A 190 24.74 -6.04 -33.05
C ARG A 190 26.15 -5.49 -33.29
N GLU A 191 27.07 -6.39 -33.64
CA GLU A 191 28.42 -6.01 -34.04
C GLU A 191 28.41 -5.20 -35.33
N GLY A 192 28.95 -3.98 -35.28
CA GLY A 192 29.18 -3.15 -36.46
C GLY A 192 29.92 -1.85 -36.15
N GLY A 193 31.23 -1.81 -36.42
CA GLY A 193 32.05 -0.58 -36.54
C GLY A 193 33.18 -0.38 -35.51
N THR A 194 34.44 -0.35 -35.97
CA THR A 194 35.77 -0.36 -35.27
C THR A 194 36.09 0.87 -34.37
N ALA A 195 37.02 0.91 -33.39
CA ALA A 195 38.42 0.42 -33.33
C ALA A 195 39.06 0.49 -31.87
N PRO A 196 40.38 0.27 -31.69
CA PRO A 196 41.02 -0.75 -30.84
C PRO A 196 41.17 -0.42 -29.33
N HIS A 197 41.47 -1.48 -28.55
CA HIS A 197 41.86 -1.44 -27.14
C HIS A 197 42.91 -0.34 -26.83
N ARG A 198 42.60 0.57 -25.90
CA ARG A 198 43.61 1.10 -24.99
C ARG A 198 43.64 0.21 -23.77
N GLU A 199 44.83 -0.17 -23.31
CA GLU A 199 45.10 -1.22 -22.31
C GLU A 199 44.44 -1.04 -20.92
N TYR A 200 43.65 0.02 -20.68
CA TYR A 200 43.17 0.40 -19.34
C TYR A 200 41.69 0.87 -19.25
N GLY A 201 40.81 0.61 -20.24
CA GLY A 201 39.40 1.03 -20.16
C GLY A 201 38.39 0.11 -20.87
N SER A 202 37.17 0.01 -20.34
CA SER A 202 36.05 -0.71 -20.97
C SER A 202 35.02 0.28 -21.54
N ARG A 203 34.65 0.08 -22.81
CA ARG A 203 33.59 0.88 -23.48
C ARG A 203 32.23 0.21 -23.30
N GLN A 204 31.23 1.00 -22.97
CA GLN A 204 29.85 0.56 -22.78
C GLN A 204 28.88 1.53 -23.44
N ILE A 205 27.75 1.00 -23.89
CA ILE A 205 26.63 1.81 -24.38
C ILE A 205 25.62 1.91 -23.25
N GLN A 206 25.22 3.13 -22.93
CA GLN A 206 24.07 3.39 -22.07
C GLN A 206 22.86 3.68 -22.95
N LEU A 207 21.81 2.89 -22.77
CA LEU A 207 20.50 3.11 -23.36
C LEU A 207 19.57 3.70 -22.31
N THR A 208 18.90 4.79 -22.66
CA THR A 208 17.96 5.46 -21.76
C THR A 208 16.70 5.84 -22.53
N VAL A 209 15.53 5.58 -21.96
CA VAL A 209 14.27 6.13 -22.46
C VAL A 209 13.63 6.94 -21.32
N PRO A 210 13.64 8.28 -21.38
CA PRO A 210 13.07 9.11 -20.32
C PRO A 210 11.61 8.76 -20.06
N GLY A 211 11.23 8.46 -18.82
CA GLY A 211 9.87 8.04 -18.46
C GLY A 211 9.56 6.55 -18.63
N ALA A 212 10.55 5.73 -19.02
CA ALA A 212 10.41 4.28 -18.98
C ALA A 212 10.32 3.74 -17.55
N TYR A 213 9.72 2.56 -17.42
CA TYR A 213 9.76 1.81 -16.18
C TYR A 213 11.19 1.45 -15.78
N GLU A 214 11.99 0.97 -16.74
CA GLU A 214 13.36 0.54 -16.54
C GLU A 214 14.32 1.72 -16.38
N LYS A 215 15.28 1.55 -15.47
CA LYS A 215 16.43 2.45 -15.33
C LYS A 215 17.34 2.38 -16.56
N PRO A 216 18.26 3.34 -16.75
CA PRO A 216 19.27 3.27 -17.81
C PRO A 216 19.96 1.90 -17.86
N GLN A 217 20.01 1.30 -19.05
CA GLN A 217 20.60 -0.03 -19.25
C GLN A 217 21.97 0.10 -19.90
N PHE A 218 22.95 -0.60 -19.34
CA PHE A 218 24.34 -0.57 -19.82
C PHE A 218 24.65 -1.86 -20.55
N LEU A 219 25.01 -1.75 -21.83
CA LEU A 219 25.37 -2.87 -22.68
C LEU A 219 26.87 -2.81 -23.02
N PRO A 220 27.62 -3.90 -22.79
CA PRO A 220 29.01 -3.96 -23.19
C PRO A 220 29.13 -4.02 -24.73
N LEU A 221 30.12 -3.32 -25.29
CA LEU A 221 30.38 -3.31 -26.73
C LEU A 221 31.06 -4.59 -27.25
N GLN A 222 31.66 -5.39 -26.36
CA GLN A 222 32.24 -6.69 -26.69
C GLN A 222 31.44 -7.80 -25.99
N PRO A 223 31.17 -8.93 -26.66
CA PRO A 223 30.51 -10.07 -26.02
C PRO A 223 31.43 -10.70 -24.94
N PRO A 224 30.86 -11.38 -23.93
CA PRO A 224 31.65 -12.20 -23.02
C PRO A 224 32.49 -13.20 -23.82
N MET A 225 33.78 -13.31 -23.54
CA MET A 225 34.60 -14.41 -24.02
C MET A 225 33.96 -15.70 -23.50
N GLU A 226 33.42 -16.53 -24.41
CA GLU A 226 32.66 -17.78 -24.21
C GLU A 226 31.13 -17.69 -24.15
N GLY A 227 30.47 -18.15 -25.23
CA GLY A 227 29.13 -18.77 -25.22
C GLY A 227 27.92 -17.95 -24.74
N GLY A 228 28.08 -16.69 -24.33
CA GLY A 228 27.02 -15.85 -23.79
C GLY A 228 25.97 -15.43 -24.81
N LEU A 229 24.72 -15.31 -24.36
CA LEU A 229 23.65 -14.68 -25.14
C LEU A 229 24.00 -13.21 -25.45
N PRO A 230 23.64 -12.67 -26.63
CA PRO A 230 23.86 -11.26 -26.94
C PRO A 230 23.16 -10.36 -25.90
N ALA A 231 23.81 -9.25 -25.54
CA ALA A 231 23.27 -8.33 -24.55
C ALA A 231 21.93 -7.74 -25.06
N THR A 232 20.85 -8.05 -24.34
CA THR A 232 19.49 -7.63 -24.68
C THR A 232 19.06 -6.47 -23.80
N PHE A 233 18.27 -5.55 -24.35
CA PHE A 233 17.60 -4.50 -23.58
C PHE A 233 16.09 -4.57 -23.75
N THR A 234 15.36 -4.08 -22.76
CA THR A 234 13.89 -3.94 -22.82
C THR A 234 13.46 -2.66 -22.12
N PHE A 235 12.59 -1.87 -22.75
CA PHE A 235 11.96 -0.70 -22.14
C PHE A 235 10.45 -0.79 -22.26
N HIS A 236 9.73 -0.51 -21.19
CA HIS A 236 8.28 -0.31 -21.16
C HIS A 236 8.00 1.18 -20.94
N VAL A 237 7.28 1.79 -21.88
CA VAL A 237 7.13 3.24 -21.94
C VAL A 237 5.69 3.64 -22.27
N ASN A 238 5.29 4.79 -21.77
CA ASN A 238 4.13 5.48 -22.30
C ASN A 238 4.57 6.24 -23.57
N PRO A 239 4.11 5.84 -24.77
CA PRO A 239 4.58 6.42 -26.03
C PRO A 239 4.21 7.91 -26.20
N VAL A 240 3.32 8.43 -25.36
CA VAL A 240 2.91 9.85 -25.34
C VAL A 240 3.92 10.69 -24.56
N ILE A 241 4.44 10.15 -23.46
CA ILE A 241 5.35 10.87 -22.54
C ILE A 241 6.79 10.77 -23.05
N SER A 242 7.17 9.63 -23.61
CA SER A 242 8.51 9.34 -24.08
C SER A 242 8.56 9.35 -25.61
N SER A 243 9.38 10.22 -26.19
CA SER A 243 9.48 10.36 -27.66
C SER A 243 10.76 9.75 -28.26
N ARG A 244 11.77 9.48 -27.43
CA ARG A 244 13.13 9.13 -27.90
C ARG A 244 13.81 8.10 -27.02
N LEU A 245 14.50 7.16 -27.66
CA LEU A 245 15.52 6.31 -27.07
C LEU A 245 16.88 6.98 -27.25
N ASP A 246 17.51 7.35 -26.15
CA ASP A 246 18.84 7.95 -26.12
C ASP A 246 19.91 6.87 -26.00
N VAL A 247 20.97 7.04 -26.79
CA VAL A 247 22.11 6.12 -26.88
C VAL A 247 23.36 6.92 -26.59
N GLU A 248 24.03 6.58 -25.50
CA GLU A 248 25.27 7.25 -25.07
C GLU A 248 26.42 6.25 -25.05
N LEU A 249 27.57 6.64 -25.60
CA LEU A 249 28.80 5.88 -25.50
C LEU A 249 29.63 6.41 -24.35
N GLY A 250 29.92 5.54 -23.38
CA GLY A 250 30.79 5.83 -22.25
C GLY A 250 32.06 4.98 -22.25
N GLU A 251 33.16 5.55 -21.76
CA GLU A 251 34.37 4.81 -21.40
C GLU A 251 34.55 4.82 -19.89
N ARG A 252 34.61 3.63 -19.29
CA ARG A 252 34.85 3.44 -17.86
C ARG A 252 36.34 3.22 -17.62
N LEU A 253 36.96 4.14 -16.90
CA LEU A 253 38.36 4.08 -16.45
C LEU A 253 38.41 3.77 -14.96
N THR A 254 39.14 2.72 -14.58
CA THR A 254 39.46 2.42 -13.17
C THR A 254 40.82 2.99 -12.83
N VAL A 255 40.87 3.98 -11.93
CA VAL A 255 42.12 4.60 -11.49
C VAL A 255 42.40 4.20 -10.04
N LEU A 256 43.58 3.62 -9.79
CA LEU A 256 44.08 3.36 -8.43
C LEU A 256 44.65 4.66 -7.85
N GLN A 257 44.03 5.21 -6.80
CA GLN A 257 44.68 6.25 -6.02
C GLN A 257 45.75 5.66 -5.09
N SER A 258 46.92 6.26 -5.06
CA SER A 258 47.99 5.92 -4.12
C SER A 258 47.71 6.54 -2.74
N GLY A 259 47.09 5.77 -1.85
CA GLY A 259 46.82 6.12 -0.45
C GLY A 259 46.56 4.87 0.41
N PRO A 260 46.60 4.96 1.76
CA PRO A 260 46.52 3.80 2.66
C PRO A 260 45.14 3.12 2.71
N SER A 261 44.11 3.71 2.09
CA SER A 261 42.81 3.09 1.79
C SER A 261 42.57 3.16 0.28
N ALA A 262 43.06 2.17 -0.46
CA ALA A 262 42.87 2.11 -1.91
C ALA A 262 41.43 1.67 -2.23
N GLU A 263 40.52 2.64 -2.41
CA GLU A 263 39.21 2.40 -3.02
C GLU A 263 39.30 2.62 -4.54
N LEU A 264 38.69 1.73 -5.31
CA LEU A 264 38.73 1.73 -6.76
C LEU A 264 37.62 2.66 -7.30
N GLU A 265 37.92 3.93 -7.54
CA GLU A 265 36.95 4.84 -8.16
C GLU A 265 36.90 4.63 -9.68
N ALA A 266 35.70 4.38 -10.21
CA ALA A 266 35.44 4.27 -11.64
C ALA A 266 34.94 5.61 -12.19
N HIS A 267 35.73 6.25 -13.05
CA HIS A 267 35.30 7.44 -13.78
C HIS A 267 34.73 7.04 -15.15
N THR A 268 33.54 7.55 -15.49
CA THR A 268 32.90 7.31 -16.79
C THR A 268 32.96 8.58 -17.63
N ASN A 269 33.67 8.54 -18.76
CA ASN A 269 33.75 9.66 -19.69
C ASN A 269 32.76 9.45 -20.84
N LYS A 270 31.93 10.46 -21.12
CA LYS A 270 31.02 10.48 -22.27
C LYS A 270 31.82 10.73 -23.55
N LEU A 271 31.78 9.78 -24.48
CA LEU A 271 32.51 9.81 -25.76
C LEU A 271 31.61 10.19 -26.94
N GLY A 272 30.30 9.93 -26.86
CA GLY A 272 29.38 10.18 -27.96
C GLY A 272 27.92 10.02 -27.55
N GLU A 273 27.01 10.66 -28.29
CA GLU A 273 25.58 10.59 -28.05
C GLU A 273 24.78 10.54 -29.36
N GLY A 274 23.66 9.83 -29.31
CA GLY A 274 22.71 9.71 -30.41
C GLY A 274 21.34 9.32 -29.88
N GLY A 275 20.39 9.06 -30.78
CA GLY A 275 19.08 8.56 -30.36
C GLY A 275 18.13 8.29 -31.49
N ILE A 276 17.04 7.58 -31.16
CA ILE A 276 16.03 7.10 -32.10
C ILE A 276 14.66 7.59 -31.65
N LEU A 277 13.90 8.21 -32.57
CA LEU A 277 12.51 8.57 -32.30
C LEU A 277 11.64 7.31 -32.23
N LEU A 278 10.91 7.14 -31.13
CA LEU A 278 10.08 5.96 -30.91
C LEU A 278 8.91 5.87 -31.91
N SER A 279 8.37 7.03 -32.31
CA SER A 279 7.34 7.14 -33.35
C SER A 279 7.80 6.66 -34.73
N SER A 280 9.10 6.53 -34.96
CA SER A 280 9.64 6.03 -36.23
C SER A 280 9.66 4.52 -36.35
N LEU A 281 9.44 3.78 -35.25
CA LEU A 281 9.52 2.31 -35.19
C LEU A 281 8.21 1.67 -35.66
N ALA A 282 8.27 0.71 -36.59
CA ALA A 282 7.09 -0.04 -36.98
C ALA A 282 6.67 -1.04 -35.89
N LEU A 283 5.39 -1.03 -35.53
CA LEU A 283 4.86 -1.93 -34.52
C LEU A 283 4.82 -3.39 -35.03
N GLY A 284 5.29 -4.31 -34.20
CA GLY A 284 5.26 -5.76 -34.44
C GLY A 284 6.35 -6.31 -35.36
N GLN A 285 7.20 -5.45 -35.95
CA GLN A 285 8.27 -5.84 -36.85
C GLN A 285 9.65 -5.65 -36.17
N GLU A 286 10.58 -6.56 -36.44
CA GLU A 286 11.97 -6.38 -36.04
C GLU A 286 12.69 -5.53 -37.09
N GLU A 287 13.32 -4.45 -36.65
CA GLU A 287 14.00 -3.48 -37.50
C GLU A 287 15.44 -3.24 -37.01
N GLN A 288 16.31 -2.91 -37.95
CA GLN A 288 17.69 -2.48 -37.65
C GLN A 288 17.78 -0.97 -37.74
N ARG A 289 18.32 -0.34 -36.70
CA ARG A 289 18.53 1.10 -36.63
C ARG A 289 20.00 1.41 -36.43
N PHE A 290 20.50 2.33 -37.25
CA PHE A 290 21.84 2.86 -37.18
C PHE A 290 21.81 4.15 -36.36
N VAL A 291 22.66 4.24 -35.34
CA VAL A 291 22.77 5.42 -34.49
C VAL A 291 24.17 5.99 -34.62
N ALA A 292 24.28 7.17 -35.21
CA ALA A 292 25.53 7.92 -35.24
C ALA A 292 25.76 8.58 -33.86
N LEU A 293 26.96 8.37 -33.30
CA LEU A 293 27.32 8.82 -31.95
C LEU A 293 28.32 9.99 -31.94
N GLY A 294 28.71 10.49 -33.12
CA GLY A 294 29.74 11.51 -33.29
C GLY A 294 31.11 10.92 -33.63
N GLU A 295 32.02 11.74 -34.16
CA GLU A 295 33.41 11.39 -34.51
C GLU A 295 33.58 10.11 -35.38
N GLY A 296 32.60 9.81 -36.25
CA GLY A 296 32.63 8.65 -37.13
C GLY A 296 32.34 7.31 -36.46
N GLN A 297 31.81 7.33 -35.22
CA GLN A 297 31.37 6.15 -34.49
C GLN A 297 29.88 5.91 -34.69
N GLU A 298 29.52 4.65 -34.96
CA GLU A 298 28.14 4.22 -35.20
C GLU A 298 27.84 2.94 -34.42
N VAL A 299 26.58 2.78 -34.04
CA VAL A 299 26.07 1.59 -33.38
C VAL A 299 24.84 1.06 -34.12
N VAL A 300 24.77 -0.26 -34.27
CA VAL A 300 23.62 -0.95 -34.88
C VAL A 300 22.80 -1.62 -33.79
N LEU A 301 21.54 -1.23 -33.68
CA LEU A 301 20.56 -1.84 -32.77
C LEU A 301 19.51 -2.63 -33.57
N SER A 302 19.33 -3.91 -33.23
CA SER A 302 18.20 -4.72 -33.69
C SER A 302 17.08 -4.55 -32.67
N MET A 303 15.92 -4.02 -33.05
CA MET A 303 14.84 -3.76 -32.09
C MET A 303 13.47 -4.08 -32.64
N LYS A 304 12.55 -4.40 -31.74
CA LYS A 304 11.15 -4.67 -31.99
C LYS A 304 10.31 -3.84 -31.03
N ALA A 305 9.37 -3.10 -31.58
CA ALA A 305 8.39 -2.32 -30.82
C ALA A 305 7.04 -3.04 -30.81
N GLU A 306 6.46 -3.27 -29.64
CA GLU A 306 5.17 -3.95 -29.47
C GLU A 306 4.27 -3.11 -28.57
N MET A 307 3.04 -2.84 -29.02
CA MET A 307 2.05 -2.22 -28.15
C MET A 307 1.38 -3.29 -27.30
N SER A 308 1.24 -3.04 -26.00
CA SER A 308 0.45 -3.90 -25.14
C SER A 308 -0.97 -3.99 -25.70
N SER A 309 -1.46 -5.21 -25.90
CA SER A 309 -2.79 -5.48 -26.43
C SER A 309 -3.47 -6.49 -25.53
N GLY A 310 -4.74 -6.22 -25.18
CA GLY A 310 -5.53 -7.10 -24.34
C GLY A 310 -6.12 -6.41 -23.11
N ASP A 311 -6.61 -7.24 -22.20
CA ASP A 311 -7.13 -6.81 -20.91
C ASP A 311 -5.94 -6.61 -19.93
N LEU A 312 -6.12 -5.77 -18.92
CA LEU A 312 -5.09 -5.51 -17.91
C LEU A 312 -4.84 -6.75 -17.03
N ASP A 313 -3.60 -6.90 -16.56
CA ASP A 313 -3.26 -7.93 -15.57
C ASP A 313 -3.68 -7.51 -14.15
N LEU A 314 -3.82 -6.20 -13.90
CA LEU A 314 -4.52 -5.69 -12.71
C LEU A 314 -6.04 -5.63 -12.92
N ARG A 315 -6.78 -5.79 -11.83
CA ARG A 315 -8.22 -5.54 -11.81
C ARG A 315 -8.51 -4.07 -11.52
N LEU A 316 -9.19 -3.41 -12.46
CA LEU A 316 -9.81 -2.10 -12.25
C LEU A 316 -11.33 -2.26 -12.06
N GLY A 317 -11.82 -1.91 -10.88
CA GLY A 317 -13.25 -1.90 -10.56
C GLY A 317 -13.53 -1.77 -9.06
N PHE A 318 -14.66 -1.16 -8.73
CA PHE A 318 -15.08 -0.93 -7.33
C PHE A 318 -15.92 -2.07 -6.75
N GLY A 319 -16.41 -3.00 -7.57
CA GLY A 319 -17.18 -4.15 -7.08
C GLY A 319 -16.27 -5.24 -6.52
N LEU A 320 -16.89 -6.19 -5.81
CA LEU A 320 -16.21 -7.36 -5.25
C LEU A 320 -15.66 -8.27 -6.36
N CYS A 321 -14.48 -8.85 -6.12
CA CYS A 321 -13.90 -9.87 -6.99
C CYS A 321 -14.74 -11.15 -7.02
N ASP A 322 -14.49 -11.98 -8.03
CA ASP A 322 -15.25 -13.21 -8.26
C ASP A 322 -15.11 -14.17 -7.07
N GLY A 323 -13.91 -14.27 -6.47
CA GLY A 323 -13.65 -15.11 -5.29
C GLY A 323 -14.46 -14.70 -4.07
N GLU A 324 -14.55 -13.39 -3.77
CA GLU A 324 -15.36 -12.89 -2.65
C GLU A 324 -16.87 -13.08 -2.90
N ARG A 325 -17.34 -12.91 -4.15
CA ARG A 325 -18.76 -13.15 -4.49
C ARG A 325 -19.14 -14.62 -4.36
N GLU A 326 -18.30 -15.52 -4.88
CA GLU A 326 -18.51 -16.97 -4.72
C GLU A 326 -18.48 -17.41 -3.25
N PHE A 327 -17.60 -16.80 -2.45
CA PHE A 327 -17.59 -16.97 -1.01
C PHE A 327 -18.92 -16.55 -0.39
N LEU A 328 -19.42 -15.35 -0.71
CA LEU A 328 -20.66 -14.81 -0.14
C LEU A 328 -21.87 -15.70 -0.43
N ASP A 329 -21.97 -16.23 -1.66
CA ASP A 329 -23.07 -17.12 -2.05
C ASP A 329 -23.11 -18.40 -1.20
N LYS A 330 -21.94 -18.94 -0.85
CA LYS A 330 -21.80 -20.12 0.02
C LYS A 330 -22.00 -19.76 1.48
N ARG A 331 -21.34 -18.70 1.97
CA ARG A 331 -21.38 -18.28 3.38
C ARG A 331 -22.78 -17.91 3.82
N LYS A 332 -23.58 -17.24 2.97
CA LYS A 332 -24.97 -16.87 3.28
C LYS A 332 -25.85 -18.08 3.61
N GLN A 333 -25.59 -19.25 3.02
CA GLN A 333 -26.33 -20.47 3.34
C GLN A 333 -26.01 -20.99 4.75
N ILE A 334 -24.76 -20.85 5.18
CA ILE A 334 -24.31 -21.23 6.53
C ILE A 334 -24.86 -20.23 7.55
N VAL A 335 -24.68 -18.93 7.29
CA VAL A 335 -25.18 -17.84 8.14
C VAL A 335 -26.69 -17.94 8.32
N SER A 336 -27.45 -18.23 7.26
CA SER A 336 -28.90 -18.40 7.34
C SER A 336 -29.32 -19.51 8.33
N LYS A 337 -28.65 -20.67 8.28
CA LYS A 337 -28.91 -21.79 9.21
C LYS A 337 -28.50 -21.44 10.65
N ALA A 338 -27.35 -20.79 10.82
CA ALA A 338 -26.88 -20.36 12.13
C ALA A 338 -27.84 -19.34 12.77
N LEU A 339 -28.32 -18.36 11.98
CA LEU A 339 -29.30 -17.37 12.44
C LEU A 339 -30.61 -18.01 12.89
N GLN A 340 -31.09 -19.03 12.17
CA GLN A 340 -32.29 -19.78 12.58
C GLN A 340 -32.12 -20.38 13.98
N GLN A 341 -30.98 -21.03 14.24
CA GLN A 341 -30.70 -21.70 15.51
C GLN A 341 -30.52 -20.69 16.65
N VAL A 342 -29.68 -19.67 16.45
CA VAL A 342 -29.34 -18.67 17.47
C VAL A 342 -30.55 -17.83 17.89
N LEU A 343 -31.39 -17.43 16.93
CA LEU A 343 -32.53 -16.57 17.19
C LEU A 343 -33.83 -17.33 17.46
N GLY A 344 -33.84 -18.66 17.30
CA GLY A 344 -35.02 -19.51 17.48
C GLY A 344 -36.11 -19.25 16.44
N LEU A 345 -35.73 -18.97 15.18
CA LEU A 345 -36.68 -18.65 14.11
C LEU A 345 -37.42 -19.91 13.64
N SER A 346 -38.72 -19.77 13.38
CA SER A 346 -39.55 -20.88 12.88
C SER A 346 -39.19 -21.33 11.46
N GLN A 347 -38.60 -20.43 10.66
CA GLN A 347 -38.19 -20.70 9.28
C GLN A 347 -36.77 -20.17 9.05
N VAL A 348 -36.06 -20.82 8.13
CA VAL A 348 -34.74 -20.41 7.68
C VAL A 348 -34.88 -19.12 6.85
N PRO A 349 -34.16 -18.03 7.16
CA PRO A 349 -34.20 -16.81 6.36
C PRO A 349 -33.74 -17.04 4.92
N ASP A 350 -34.43 -16.45 3.95
CA ASP A 350 -33.98 -16.48 2.55
C ASP A 350 -32.61 -15.81 2.42
N SER A 351 -31.77 -16.27 1.47
CA SER A 351 -30.42 -15.73 1.25
C SER A 351 -30.38 -14.20 1.05
N GLY A 352 -31.43 -13.62 0.45
CA GLY A 352 -31.55 -12.16 0.28
C GLY A 352 -31.92 -11.38 1.55
N GLN A 353 -32.40 -12.06 2.59
CA GLN A 353 -32.75 -11.49 3.89
C GLN A 353 -31.63 -11.63 4.92
N VAL A 354 -30.63 -12.48 4.65
CA VAL A 354 -29.51 -12.73 5.56
C VAL A 354 -28.68 -11.46 5.75
N PRO A 355 -28.58 -10.91 6.97
CA PRO A 355 -27.72 -9.78 7.24
C PRO A 355 -26.23 -10.17 7.11
N VAL A 356 -25.44 -9.25 6.60
CA VAL A 356 -23.98 -9.35 6.54
C VAL A 356 -23.42 -8.88 7.88
N VAL A 357 -22.81 -9.79 8.63
CA VAL A 357 -22.20 -9.51 9.94
C VAL A 357 -20.68 -9.47 9.80
N ALA A 358 -20.04 -8.42 10.31
CA ALA A 358 -18.59 -8.29 10.34
C ALA A 358 -18.07 -8.25 11.78
N VAL A 359 -16.98 -8.96 12.04
CA VAL A 359 -16.20 -8.87 13.29
C VAL A 359 -14.93 -8.09 12.99
N LEU A 360 -14.65 -7.06 13.79
CA LEU A 360 -13.49 -6.18 13.64
C LEU A 360 -12.65 -6.25 14.91
N GLY A 361 -11.38 -6.65 14.78
CA GLY A 361 -10.39 -6.62 15.86
C GLY A 361 -9.44 -5.44 15.72
N SER A 362 -9.35 -4.62 16.76
CA SER A 362 -8.40 -3.50 16.85
C SER A 362 -6.94 -3.98 16.95
N GLY A 363 -6.01 -3.04 16.85
CA GLY A 363 -4.59 -3.30 17.11
C GLY A 363 -4.22 -3.34 18.59
N GLY A 364 -2.95 -3.66 18.86
CA GLY A 364 -2.43 -3.78 20.23
C GLY A 364 -1.51 -4.97 20.50
N GLY A 365 -0.72 -5.39 19.51
CA GLY A 365 0.26 -6.47 19.67
C GLY A 365 -0.30 -7.77 20.26
N THR A 366 0.45 -8.38 21.18
CA THR A 366 0.08 -9.64 21.83
C THR A 366 -1.23 -9.55 22.59
N ARG A 367 -1.53 -8.40 23.21
CA ARG A 367 -2.79 -8.18 23.93
C ARG A 367 -3.99 -8.32 23.00
N ALA A 368 -3.95 -7.65 21.84
CA ALA A 368 -5.01 -7.75 20.84
C ALA A 368 -5.15 -9.18 20.30
N MET A 369 -4.02 -9.84 20.03
CA MET A 369 -4.00 -11.24 19.59
C MET A 369 -4.71 -12.17 20.60
N SER A 370 -4.31 -12.13 21.88
CA SER A 370 -4.87 -12.97 22.95
C SER A 370 -6.35 -12.64 23.21
N SER A 371 -6.70 -11.36 23.22
CA SER A 371 -8.09 -10.92 23.45
C SER A 371 -9.02 -11.34 22.31
N LEU A 372 -8.54 -11.33 21.07
CA LEU A 372 -9.32 -11.78 19.92
C LEU A 372 -9.57 -13.29 19.94
N TYR A 373 -8.59 -14.09 20.37
CA TYR A 373 -8.82 -15.52 20.61
C TYR A 373 -9.98 -15.75 21.61
N GLY A 374 -9.98 -15.03 22.73
CA GLY A 374 -11.05 -15.12 23.73
C GLY A 374 -12.41 -14.66 23.18
N SER A 375 -12.43 -13.54 22.47
CA SER A 375 -13.66 -13.00 21.86
C SER A 375 -14.26 -13.96 20.83
N LEU A 376 -13.43 -14.56 19.96
CA LEU A 376 -13.86 -15.57 18.99
C LEU A 376 -14.33 -16.85 19.67
N ALA A 377 -13.68 -17.29 20.75
CA ALA A 377 -14.14 -18.42 21.55
C ALA A 377 -15.51 -18.17 22.17
N GLY A 378 -15.74 -16.97 22.72
CA GLY A 378 -17.06 -16.56 23.21
C GLY A 378 -18.13 -16.61 22.11
N LEU A 379 -17.82 -16.12 20.89
CA LEU A 379 -18.74 -16.21 19.76
C LEU A 379 -19.00 -17.66 19.32
N GLN A 380 -17.98 -18.52 19.34
CA GLN A 380 -18.13 -19.94 18.99
C GLN A 380 -19.05 -20.66 19.99
N GLU A 381 -18.86 -20.44 21.29
CA GLU A 381 -19.68 -21.06 22.34
C GLU A 381 -21.14 -20.63 22.30
N LEU A 382 -21.42 -19.41 21.85
CA LEU A 382 -22.79 -18.92 21.64
C LEU A 382 -23.41 -19.39 20.32
N GLY A 383 -22.68 -20.13 19.48
CA GLY A 383 -23.09 -20.49 18.12
C GLY A 383 -23.16 -19.29 17.17
N LEU A 384 -22.58 -18.15 17.56
CA LEU A 384 -22.61 -16.90 16.81
C LEU A 384 -21.52 -16.79 15.75
N LEU A 385 -20.42 -17.53 15.89
CA LEU A 385 -19.31 -17.46 14.93
C LEU A 385 -19.74 -17.82 13.50
N ASP A 386 -20.67 -18.77 13.34
CA ASP A 386 -21.23 -19.13 12.03
C ASP A 386 -22.16 -18.07 11.42
N THR A 387 -22.61 -17.09 12.21
CA THR A 387 -23.36 -15.94 11.71
C THR A 387 -22.45 -14.85 11.10
N VAL A 388 -21.15 -14.90 11.38
CA VAL A 388 -20.18 -13.91 10.92
C VAL A 388 -19.83 -14.14 9.45
N THR A 389 -19.92 -13.10 8.63
CA THR A 389 -19.54 -13.12 7.21
C THR A 389 -18.09 -12.68 7.01
N TYR A 390 -17.68 -11.59 7.66
CA TYR A 390 -16.34 -11.01 7.55
C TYR A 390 -15.62 -11.00 8.90
N LEU A 391 -14.32 -11.32 8.90
CA LEU A 391 -13.45 -11.17 10.05
C LEU A 391 -12.26 -10.28 9.65
N SER A 392 -12.26 -9.05 10.14
CA SER A 392 -11.27 -8.04 9.79
C SER A 392 -10.35 -7.74 10.97
N GLY A 393 -9.06 -7.53 10.71
CA GLY A 393 -8.10 -7.16 11.74
C GLY A 393 -7.06 -6.14 11.29
N VAL A 394 -6.52 -5.41 12.27
CA VAL A 394 -5.35 -4.53 12.12
C VAL A 394 -4.32 -4.87 13.19
N SER A 395 -3.03 -4.66 12.92
CA SER A 395 -1.93 -4.91 13.86
C SER A 395 -2.01 -6.30 14.52
N GLY A 396 -1.85 -6.41 15.83
CA GLY A 396 -1.88 -7.67 16.58
C GLY A 396 -3.10 -8.58 16.35
N SER A 397 -4.28 -8.04 15.99
CA SER A 397 -5.43 -8.86 15.60
C SER A 397 -5.15 -9.67 14.32
N THR A 398 -4.33 -9.15 13.41
CA THR A 398 -3.93 -9.89 12.20
C THR A 398 -3.10 -11.13 12.53
N TRP A 399 -2.35 -11.15 13.64
CA TRP A 399 -1.58 -12.31 14.07
C TRP A 399 -2.48 -13.46 14.53
N CYS A 400 -3.57 -13.15 15.24
CA CYS A 400 -4.58 -14.12 15.63
C CYS A 400 -5.27 -14.70 14.39
N ILE A 401 -5.78 -13.82 13.51
CA ILE A 401 -6.50 -14.23 12.29
C ILE A 401 -5.56 -15.07 11.40
N SER A 402 -4.38 -14.58 11.03
CA SER A 402 -3.47 -15.31 10.14
C SER A 402 -3.01 -16.66 10.71
N THR A 403 -2.88 -16.79 12.04
CA THR A 403 -2.54 -18.06 12.69
C THR A 403 -3.70 -19.06 12.67
N LEU A 404 -4.93 -18.60 12.88
CA LEU A 404 -6.13 -19.43 12.78
C LEU A 404 -6.35 -19.97 11.37
N TYR A 405 -6.17 -19.11 10.35
CA TYR A 405 -6.45 -19.45 8.96
C TYR A 405 -5.41 -20.38 8.31
N LYS A 406 -4.38 -20.79 9.06
CA LYS A 406 -3.53 -21.93 8.71
C LYS A 406 -4.30 -23.25 8.70
N ASP A 407 -5.38 -23.34 9.46
CA ASP A 407 -6.29 -24.49 9.47
C ASP A 407 -7.57 -24.15 8.67
N PRO A 408 -7.82 -24.83 7.53
CA PRO A 408 -9.02 -24.60 6.72
C PRO A 408 -10.36 -24.86 7.44
N ALA A 409 -10.35 -25.54 8.60
CA ALA A 409 -11.53 -25.87 9.39
C ALA A 409 -11.56 -25.17 10.76
N TRP A 410 -10.72 -24.15 10.99
CA TRP A 410 -10.49 -23.58 12.33
C TRP A 410 -11.77 -23.18 13.10
N SER A 411 -12.78 -22.61 12.42
CA SER A 411 -14.02 -22.19 13.10
C SER A 411 -14.97 -23.34 13.43
N GLN A 412 -14.75 -24.50 12.80
CA GLN A 412 -15.57 -25.70 12.90
C GLN A 412 -15.05 -26.68 13.97
N VAL A 413 -13.86 -26.41 14.52
CA VAL A 413 -13.25 -27.14 15.64
C VAL A 413 -13.17 -26.26 16.88
N ALA A 414 -13.12 -26.87 18.06
CA ALA A 414 -13.03 -26.12 19.31
C ALA A 414 -11.78 -25.23 19.33
N LEU A 415 -11.97 -23.93 19.57
CA LEU A 415 -10.88 -22.94 19.63
C LEU A 415 -9.89 -23.15 20.78
N GLN A 416 -10.23 -24.01 21.74
CA GLN A 416 -9.34 -24.39 22.86
C GLN A 416 -7.97 -24.87 22.38
N GLY A 417 -7.90 -25.73 21.36
CA GLY A 417 -6.62 -26.23 20.84
C GLY A 417 -5.73 -25.12 20.23
N PRO A 418 -6.25 -24.27 19.33
CA PRO A 418 -5.56 -23.06 18.89
C PRO A 418 -5.12 -22.13 20.03
N ILE A 419 -5.97 -21.93 21.04
CA ILE A 419 -5.66 -21.09 22.22
C ILE A 419 -4.48 -21.65 23.01
N GLU A 420 -4.46 -22.96 23.29
CA GLU A 420 -3.35 -23.62 23.98
C GLU A 420 -2.03 -23.51 23.21
N ARG A 421 -2.07 -23.63 21.88
CA ARG A 421 -0.90 -23.42 21.04
C ARG A 421 -0.42 -21.97 21.10
N ALA A 422 -1.34 -21.00 21.06
CA ALA A 422 -1.00 -19.58 21.19
C ALA A 422 -0.40 -19.30 22.57
N GLN A 423 -0.98 -19.83 23.64
CA GLN A 423 -0.45 -19.73 25.01
C GLN A 423 0.98 -20.25 25.09
N ALA A 424 1.24 -21.46 24.58
CA ALA A 424 2.59 -22.05 24.60
C ALA A 424 3.64 -21.17 23.91
N ARG A 425 3.25 -20.43 22.85
CA ARG A 425 4.14 -19.53 22.10
C ARG A 425 4.27 -18.16 22.77
N VAL A 426 3.19 -17.61 23.31
CA VAL A 426 3.23 -16.33 24.04
C VAL A 426 4.02 -16.47 25.34
N CYS A 427 3.84 -17.56 26.09
CA CYS A 427 4.50 -17.77 27.38
C CYS A 427 5.94 -18.31 27.28
N SER A 428 6.39 -18.74 26.09
CA SER A 428 7.77 -19.18 25.93
C SER A 428 8.75 -18.00 25.95
N SER A 429 9.95 -18.24 26.49
CA SER A 429 11.06 -17.28 26.41
C SER A 429 11.35 -16.86 24.97
N LYS A 430 11.51 -15.56 24.75
CA LYS A 430 11.88 -14.98 23.44
C LYS A 430 13.39 -14.82 23.25
N MET A 431 14.20 -15.16 24.26
CA MET A 431 15.67 -15.12 24.21
C MET A 431 16.25 -15.89 23.03
N GLY A 432 15.61 -17.00 22.64
CA GLY A 432 16.06 -17.81 21.51
C GLY A 432 15.96 -17.12 20.16
N ALA A 433 15.23 -16.00 20.03
CA ALA A 433 15.24 -15.17 18.82
C ALA A 433 16.65 -14.60 18.53
N MET A 434 17.47 -14.47 19.57
CA MET A 434 18.86 -13.99 19.51
C MET A 434 19.90 -15.12 19.49
N SER A 435 19.48 -16.38 19.33
CA SER A 435 20.45 -17.46 19.18
C SER A 435 21.27 -17.28 17.90
N THR A 436 22.53 -17.72 17.92
CA THR A 436 23.42 -17.64 16.75
C THR A 436 22.79 -18.29 15.53
N GLU A 437 22.09 -19.42 15.71
CA GLU A 437 21.39 -20.12 14.63
C GLU A 437 20.24 -19.28 14.04
N ARG A 438 19.51 -18.54 14.88
CA ARG A 438 18.42 -17.67 14.44
C ARG A 438 18.91 -16.43 13.72
N LEU A 439 19.95 -15.78 14.23
CA LEU A 439 20.55 -14.63 13.56
C LEU A 439 21.12 -15.02 12.19
N GLN A 440 21.75 -16.20 12.08
CA GLN A 440 22.19 -16.75 10.79
C GLN A 440 21.02 -17.01 9.84
N TYR A 441 19.92 -17.57 10.35
CA TYR A 441 18.70 -17.78 9.57
C TYR A 441 18.13 -16.45 9.05
N TYR A 442 18.05 -15.41 9.89
CA TYR A 442 17.58 -14.09 9.46
C TYR A 442 18.48 -13.52 8.37
N ALA A 443 19.80 -13.52 8.56
CA ALA A 443 20.74 -13.04 7.55
C ALA A 443 20.61 -13.79 6.21
N GLN A 444 20.39 -15.11 6.24
CA GLN A 444 20.17 -15.92 5.04
C GLN A 444 18.87 -15.54 4.31
N GLU A 445 17.76 -15.37 5.03
CA GLU A 445 16.48 -15.01 4.41
C GLU A 445 16.51 -13.58 3.85
N LEU A 446 17.12 -12.62 4.57
CA LEU A 446 17.27 -11.25 4.09
C LEU A 446 18.18 -11.18 2.86
N GLY A 447 19.32 -11.88 2.87
CA GLY A 447 20.19 -11.98 1.71
C GLY A 447 19.51 -12.65 0.51
N SER A 448 18.61 -13.61 0.76
CA SER A 448 17.78 -14.20 -0.30
C SER A 448 16.81 -13.18 -0.90
N LEU A 449 16.19 -12.32 -0.10
CA LEU A 449 15.31 -11.25 -0.58
C LEU A 449 16.08 -10.23 -1.43
N GLU A 450 17.24 -9.77 -0.95
CA GLU A 450 18.11 -8.86 -1.70
C GLU A 450 18.54 -9.45 -3.04
N SER A 451 18.86 -10.75 -3.07
CA SER A 451 19.24 -11.44 -4.31
C SER A 451 18.12 -11.48 -5.37
N THR A 452 16.86 -11.35 -4.95
CA THR A 452 15.70 -11.24 -5.84
C THR A 452 15.35 -9.80 -6.24
N GLY A 453 16.15 -8.81 -5.80
CA GLY A 453 15.95 -7.39 -6.09
C GLY A 453 15.04 -6.67 -5.08
N HIS A 454 14.61 -7.34 -4.01
CA HIS A 454 13.83 -6.71 -2.94
C HIS A 454 14.71 -5.81 -2.08
N ARG A 455 14.21 -4.62 -1.73
CA ARG A 455 14.91 -3.71 -0.82
C ARG A 455 14.57 -4.07 0.61
N VAL A 456 15.51 -4.67 1.32
CA VAL A 456 15.34 -5.07 2.71
C VAL A 456 15.18 -3.85 3.63
N SER A 457 14.21 -3.95 4.54
CA SER A 457 13.85 -2.93 5.51
C SER A 457 13.74 -3.52 6.93
N LEU A 458 13.61 -2.65 7.94
CA LEU A 458 13.34 -3.08 9.32
C LEU A 458 12.01 -3.84 9.47
N ILE A 459 11.05 -3.61 8.56
CA ILE A 459 9.79 -4.35 8.53
C ILE A 459 10.02 -5.82 8.15
N ASP A 460 10.98 -6.12 7.26
CA ASP A 460 11.29 -7.49 6.87
C ASP A 460 11.91 -8.28 8.03
N ILE A 461 12.81 -7.64 8.79
CA ILE A 461 13.37 -8.20 10.03
C ILE A 461 12.27 -8.43 11.05
N TRP A 462 11.38 -7.45 11.22
CA TRP A 462 10.24 -7.57 12.12
C TRP A 462 9.31 -8.73 11.73
N GLY A 463 9.05 -8.93 10.45
CA GLY A 463 8.30 -10.09 9.95
C GLY A 463 8.92 -11.43 10.36
N LEU A 464 10.25 -11.55 10.29
CA LEU A 464 10.98 -12.75 10.74
C LEU A 464 10.97 -12.93 12.27
N LEU A 465 10.92 -11.83 13.03
CA LEU A 465 10.75 -11.88 14.49
C LEU A 465 9.34 -12.32 14.87
N ILE A 466 8.32 -11.78 14.19
CA ILE A 466 6.94 -12.24 14.36
C ILE A 466 6.80 -13.72 14.00
N GLU A 467 7.46 -14.19 12.92
CA GLU A 467 7.52 -15.62 12.60
C GLU A 467 8.07 -16.43 13.78
N TYR A 468 9.13 -15.96 14.43
CA TYR A 468 9.68 -16.62 15.60
C TYR A 468 8.72 -16.55 16.81
N PHE A 469 8.08 -15.40 17.06
CA PHE A 469 7.15 -15.23 18.18
C PHE A 469 5.92 -16.11 18.06
N LEU A 470 5.38 -16.26 16.85
CA LEU A 470 4.16 -17.03 16.60
C LEU A 470 4.41 -18.52 16.38
N TYR A 471 5.55 -18.90 15.77
CA TYR A 471 5.78 -20.28 15.32
C TYR A 471 7.04 -20.91 15.92
N GLN A 472 8.07 -20.11 16.25
CA GLN A 472 9.42 -20.55 16.63
C GLN A 472 10.11 -21.43 15.58
N GLU A 473 9.59 -21.50 14.36
CA GLU A 473 10.11 -22.27 13.24
C GLU A 473 9.78 -21.55 11.94
N LYS A 474 10.44 -21.94 10.84
CA LYS A 474 10.13 -21.38 9.53
C LYS A 474 8.69 -21.74 9.15
N ASN A 475 7.86 -20.74 8.87
CA ASN A 475 6.50 -20.92 8.39
C ASN A 475 6.43 -20.57 6.90
N PRO A 476 6.28 -21.56 5.99
CA PRO A 476 6.25 -21.30 4.55
C PRO A 476 4.89 -20.79 4.05
N ALA A 477 3.90 -20.64 4.94
CA ALA A 477 2.54 -20.25 4.58
C ALA A 477 2.49 -18.88 3.90
N LYS A 478 1.52 -18.74 3.01
CA LYS A 478 1.24 -17.54 2.22
C LYS A 478 -0.18 -17.06 2.44
N LEU A 479 -0.53 -15.89 1.92
CA LEU A 479 -1.89 -15.37 2.06
C LEU A 479 -2.85 -16.09 1.11
N SER A 480 -2.41 -16.43 -0.10
CA SER A 480 -3.20 -17.22 -1.06
C SER A 480 -3.56 -18.61 -0.54
N ASP A 481 -2.74 -19.23 0.32
CA ASP A 481 -3.05 -20.53 0.95
C ASP A 481 -4.37 -20.48 1.75
N GLN A 482 -4.76 -19.30 2.26
CA GLN A 482 -6.00 -19.11 3.02
C GLN A 482 -7.26 -19.22 2.15
N GLN A 483 -7.14 -19.27 0.82
CA GLN A 483 -8.27 -19.57 -0.07
C GLN A 483 -8.91 -20.92 0.29
N GLU A 484 -8.11 -21.90 0.75
CA GLU A 484 -8.63 -23.19 1.21
C GLU A 484 -9.59 -23.04 2.40
N ALA A 485 -9.32 -22.09 3.29
CA ALA A 485 -10.13 -21.80 4.47
C ALA A 485 -11.46 -21.09 4.16
N VAL A 486 -11.65 -20.56 2.95
CA VAL A 486 -12.88 -19.82 2.59
C VAL A 486 -13.60 -20.39 1.37
N ASN A 487 -13.01 -21.34 0.64
CA ASN A 487 -13.59 -21.83 -0.61
C ASN A 487 -14.95 -22.55 -0.48
N GLN A 488 -15.33 -23.04 0.72
CA GLN A 488 -16.67 -23.58 1.01
C GLN A 488 -17.54 -22.62 1.83
N GLY A 489 -17.07 -21.41 2.12
CA GLY A 489 -17.72 -20.48 3.06
C GLY A 489 -17.68 -20.97 4.51
N GLN A 490 -16.83 -21.94 4.84
CA GLN A 490 -16.81 -22.62 6.14
C GLN A 490 -16.30 -21.73 7.28
N ASN A 491 -15.40 -20.79 6.99
CA ASN A 491 -14.97 -19.76 7.93
C ASN A 491 -15.48 -18.39 7.46
N PRO A 492 -15.51 -17.36 8.33
CA PRO A 492 -15.62 -15.98 7.89
C PRO A 492 -14.54 -15.60 6.85
N TYR A 493 -14.78 -14.56 6.06
CA TYR A 493 -13.80 -14.07 5.10
C TYR A 493 -12.78 -13.17 5.80
N PRO A 494 -11.46 -13.48 5.74
CA PRO A 494 -10.45 -12.71 6.43
C PRO A 494 -10.08 -11.46 5.62
N ILE A 495 -10.04 -10.32 6.30
CA ILE A 495 -9.58 -9.05 5.72
C ILE A 495 -8.49 -8.49 6.64
N TYR A 496 -7.31 -8.26 6.08
CA TYR A 496 -6.19 -7.64 6.79
C TYR A 496 -5.98 -6.23 6.26
N ALA A 497 -5.73 -5.30 7.18
CA ALA A 497 -5.63 -3.88 6.86
C ALA A 497 -4.20 -3.35 7.01
N SER A 498 -3.78 -2.54 6.04
CA SER A 498 -2.65 -1.63 6.17
C SER A 498 -3.01 -0.27 5.58
N ILE A 499 -2.12 0.70 5.73
CA ILE A 499 -2.22 1.98 5.03
C ILE A 499 -0.97 2.22 4.19
N ASN A 500 -1.16 2.85 3.04
CA ASN A 500 -0.07 3.45 2.28
C ASN A 500 0.10 4.91 2.73
N VAL A 501 1.32 5.26 3.14
CA VAL A 501 1.71 6.60 3.57
C VAL A 501 2.61 7.26 2.53
N HIS A 502 2.67 8.58 2.53
CA HIS A 502 3.55 9.35 1.63
C HIS A 502 4.61 10.06 2.48
N THR A 503 5.88 9.95 2.11
CA THR A 503 7.04 10.44 2.90
C THR A 503 7.05 11.95 3.19
N ASN A 504 6.26 12.74 2.46
CA ASN A 504 6.21 14.21 2.58
C ASN A 504 4.87 14.72 3.17
N ILE A 505 3.99 13.82 3.64
CA ILE A 505 2.69 14.16 4.22
C ILE A 505 2.56 13.40 5.53
N SER A 506 2.16 14.07 6.61
CA SER A 506 1.94 13.40 7.89
C SER A 506 0.88 12.29 7.71
N GLY A 507 1.08 11.13 8.35
CA GLY A 507 0.13 10.01 8.26
C GLY A 507 -1.25 10.34 8.87
N GLU A 508 -1.34 11.42 9.64
CA GLU A 508 -2.60 11.97 10.16
C GLU A 508 -3.40 12.73 9.09
N ASP A 509 -2.73 13.29 8.08
CA ASP A 509 -3.35 14.12 7.04
C ASP A 509 -3.71 13.33 5.77
N PHE A 510 -3.07 12.17 5.54
CA PHE A 510 -3.30 11.36 4.35
C PHE A 510 -2.93 9.88 4.54
N ALA A 511 -3.95 9.01 4.69
CA ALA A 511 -3.79 7.56 4.73
C ALA A 511 -4.66 6.87 3.69
N GLU A 512 -4.02 6.07 2.83
CA GLU A 512 -4.71 5.29 1.78
C GLU A 512 -4.80 3.84 2.23
N TRP A 513 -5.99 3.41 2.63
CA TRP A 513 -6.20 2.04 3.08
C TRP A 513 -5.88 1.03 1.98
N CYS A 514 -5.00 0.09 2.30
CA CYS A 514 -4.67 -1.06 1.49
C CYS A 514 -5.28 -2.30 2.14
N GLU A 515 -6.00 -3.05 1.32
CA GLU A 515 -6.70 -4.26 1.74
C GLU A 515 -5.96 -5.50 1.29
N PHE A 516 -5.90 -6.51 2.16
CA PHE A 516 -5.35 -7.82 1.86
C PHE A 516 -6.39 -8.90 2.15
N THR A 517 -6.65 -9.74 1.16
CA THR A 517 -7.56 -10.88 1.26
C THR A 517 -6.90 -12.11 0.65
N PRO A 518 -7.46 -13.32 0.83
CA PRO A 518 -6.93 -14.51 0.18
C PRO A 518 -6.95 -14.45 -1.35
N TYR A 519 -7.81 -13.62 -1.96
CA TYR A 519 -8.00 -13.56 -3.41
C TYR A 519 -7.35 -12.34 -4.08
N GLU A 520 -7.39 -11.17 -3.43
CA GLU A 520 -6.79 -9.96 -3.98
C GLU A 520 -6.23 -9.02 -2.91
N VAL A 521 -5.27 -8.21 -3.34
CA VAL A 521 -4.66 -7.11 -2.58
C VAL A 521 -4.85 -5.81 -3.38
N GLY A 522 -5.25 -4.72 -2.72
CA GLY A 522 -5.49 -3.49 -3.47
C GLY A 522 -5.92 -2.27 -2.67
N PHE A 523 -6.20 -1.20 -3.41
CA PHE A 523 -6.64 0.08 -2.87
C PHE A 523 -8.12 0.31 -3.22
N PRO A 524 -9.05 0.19 -2.26
CA PRO A 524 -10.46 0.46 -2.48
C PRO A 524 -10.72 1.88 -3.00
N LYS A 525 -9.94 2.86 -2.54
CA LYS A 525 -9.98 4.26 -2.99
C LYS A 525 -9.89 4.39 -4.52
N TYR A 526 -9.02 3.60 -5.15
CA TYR A 526 -8.80 3.63 -6.59
C TYR A 526 -9.57 2.57 -7.35
N GLY A 527 -10.18 1.60 -6.65
CA GLY A 527 -10.75 0.41 -7.26
C GLY A 527 -9.69 -0.36 -8.04
N ALA A 528 -8.47 -0.48 -7.49
CA ALA A 528 -7.32 -1.09 -8.16
C ALA A 528 -6.77 -2.24 -7.31
N TYR A 529 -6.78 -3.44 -7.88
CA TYR A 529 -6.44 -4.68 -7.17
C TYR A 529 -5.58 -5.59 -8.03
N VAL A 530 -4.74 -6.38 -7.38
CA VAL A 530 -3.98 -7.49 -7.97
C VAL A 530 -4.35 -8.80 -7.29
N PRO A 531 -4.30 -9.95 -7.99
CA PRO A 531 -4.33 -11.25 -7.34
C PRO A 531 -3.27 -11.33 -6.23
N THR A 532 -3.62 -11.94 -5.11
CA THR A 532 -2.75 -12.01 -3.93
C THR A 532 -1.38 -12.62 -4.24
N GLU A 533 -1.33 -13.60 -5.13
CA GLU A 533 -0.11 -14.29 -5.55
C GLU A 533 0.86 -13.39 -6.33
N LEU A 534 0.36 -12.28 -6.89
CA LEU A 534 1.13 -11.31 -7.66
C LEU A 534 1.55 -10.10 -6.83
N PHE A 535 1.14 -10.01 -5.57
CA PHE A 535 1.58 -8.92 -4.70
C PHE A 535 3.11 -8.95 -4.52
N GLY A 536 3.76 -7.79 -4.72
CA GLY A 536 5.22 -7.65 -4.76
C GLY A 536 5.82 -7.78 -6.16
N SER A 537 5.05 -8.23 -7.16
CA SER A 537 5.51 -8.27 -8.56
C SER A 537 5.60 -6.87 -9.19
N GLU A 538 6.34 -6.79 -10.28
CA GLU A 538 6.55 -5.54 -11.01
C GLU A 538 5.43 -5.31 -12.03
N PHE A 539 4.74 -4.17 -11.91
CA PHE A 539 3.71 -3.75 -12.86
C PHE A 539 4.03 -2.37 -13.43
N PHE A 540 3.56 -2.14 -14.66
CA PHE A 540 3.60 -0.82 -15.28
C PHE A 540 2.40 -0.65 -16.21
N MET A 541 1.71 0.49 -16.09
CA MET A 541 0.52 0.83 -16.86
C MET A 541 -0.56 -0.29 -16.81
N GLY A 542 -0.56 -1.05 -15.72
CA GLY A 542 -1.48 -2.13 -15.47
C GLY A 542 -1.19 -3.48 -16.11
N HIS A 543 0.01 -3.63 -16.67
CA HIS A 543 0.53 -4.90 -17.16
C HIS A 543 1.60 -5.45 -16.22
N LEU A 544 1.60 -6.77 -16.04
CA LEU A 544 2.62 -7.48 -15.28
C LEU A 544 3.91 -7.54 -16.12
N LEU A 545 4.97 -6.94 -15.61
CA LEU A 545 6.28 -6.94 -16.27
C LEU A 545 7.09 -8.16 -15.84
N GLN A 546 7.28 -8.30 -14.53
CA GLN A 546 8.08 -9.38 -13.95
C GLN A 546 7.34 -9.98 -12.75
N PRO A 547 6.91 -11.25 -12.82
CA PRO A 547 6.33 -11.94 -11.68
C PRO A 547 7.40 -12.17 -10.62
N GLN A 548 7.07 -11.83 -9.37
CA GLN A 548 7.87 -12.15 -8.20
C GLN A 548 7.18 -13.26 -7.39
N PRO A 549 7.94 -14.10 -6.66
CA PRO A 549 7.35 -15.08 -5.77
C PRO A 549 6.49 -14.39 -4.71
N GLU A 550 5.28 -14.91 -4.47
CA GLU A 550 4.42 -14.41 -3.39
C GLU A 550 5.17 -14.45 -2.04
N PRO A 551 5.17 -13.35 -1.27
CA PRO A 551 5.84 -13.29 0.01
C PRO A 551 5.21 -14.26 1.02
N ARG A 552 6.04 -14.80 1.92
CA ARG A 552 5.53 -15.53 3.08
C ARG A 552 4.67 -14.61 3.95
N ILE A 553 3.66 -15.19 4.59
CA ILE A 553 2.70 -14.45 5.42
C ILE A 553 3.36 -13.67 6.56
N CYS A 554 4.54 -14.11 7.02
CA CYS A 554 5.29 -13.39 8.06
C CYS A 554 5.76 -12.00 7.62
N TYR A 555 6.11 -11.79 6.35
CA TYR A 555 6.43 -10.45 5.85
C TYR A 555 5.20 -9.55 5.82
N LEU A 556 4.02 -10.11 5.49
CA LEU A 556 2.75 -9.39 5.58
C LEU A 556 2.36 -9.08 7.03
N GLN A 557 2.57 -10.02 7.97
CA GLN A 557 2.40 -9.79 9.41
C GLN A 557 3.34 -8.68 9.91
N GLY A 558 4.55 -8.59 9.35
CA GLY A 558 5.49 -7.50 9.57
C GLY A 558 4.93 -6.15 9.12
N VAL A 559 4.36 -6.08 7.90
CA VAL A 559 3.69 -4.87 7.37
C VAL A 559 2.47 -4.49 8.22
N TRP A 560 1.58 -5.45 8.50
CA TRP A 560 0.36 -5.20 9.27
C TRP A 560 0.64 -4.80 10.72
N GLY A 561 1.79 -5.21 11.28
CA GLY A 561 2.25 -4.88 12.62
C GLY A 561 3.48 -3.96 12.62
N SER A 562 3.67 -3.13 11.60
CA SER A 562 4.91 -2.33 11.47
C SER A 562 5.08 -1.23 12.51
N ALA A 563 4.07 -0.95 13.35
CA ALA A 563 4.17 -0.01 14.46
C ALA A 563 5.33 -0.33 15.42
N PHE A 564 5.73 -1.60 15.47
CA PHE A 564 6.84 -2.10 16.28
C PHE A 564 8.21 -1.98 15.61
N ALA A 565 8.27 -1.77 14.29
CA ALA A 565 9.51 -1.82 13.52
C ALA A 565 10.47 -0.65 13.85
N ALA A 566 9.96 0.54 14.19
CA ALA A 566 10.81 1.66 14.64
C ALA A 566 11.38 1.47 16.06
N SER A 567 10.78 0.60 16.86
CA SER A 567 11.19 0.34 18.24
C SER A 567 11.96 -0.98 18.38
N LEU A 568 12.49 -1.55 17.28
CA LEU A 568 13.18 -2.85 17.31
C LEU A 568 14.29 -2.89 18.37
N ASP A 569 15.13 -1.86 18.46
CA ASP A 569 16.17 -1.78 19.49
C ASP A 569 15.61 -1.89 20.92
N GLU A 570 14.50 -1.21 21.20
CA GLU A 570 13.82 -1.28 22.50
C GLU A 570 13.18 -2.65 22.73
N ILE A 571 12.60 -3.25 21.68
CA ILE A 571 12.03 -4.61 21.72
C ILE A 571 13.13 -5.60 22.04
N PHE A 572 14.29 -5.55 21.37
CA PHE A 572 15.43 -6.43 21.65
C PHE A 572 15.96 -6.22 23.08
N LEU A 573 16.08 -4.98 23.53
CA LEU A 573 16.51 -4.71 24.90
C LEU A 573 15.53 -5.29 25.94
N LYS A 574 14.21 -5.12 25.73
CA LYS A 574 13.18 -5.61 26.65
C LYS A 574 12.98 -7.12 26.59
N THR A 575 13.07 -7.72 25.41
CA THR A 575 12.79 -9.16 25.21
C THR A 575 14.03 -10.04 25.36
N ALA A 576 15.22 -9.49 25.08
CA ALA A 576 16.48 -10.24 25.02
C ALA A 576 17.61 -9.67 25.91
N GLY A 577 17.43 -8.52 26.57
CA GLY A 577 18.40 -7.94 27.50
C GLY A 577 19.63 -7.28 26.84
N SER A 578 19.68 -7.19 25.50
CA SER A 578 20.71 -6.50 24.72
C SER A 578 20.13 -5.91 23.43
N GLY A 579 20.69 -4.80 22.93
CA GLY A 579 20.24 -4.09 21.71
C GLY A 579 20.74 -4.71 20.38
N LEU A 580 20.45 -4.08 19.23
CA LEU A 580 20.75 -4.59 17.87
C LEU A 580 22.23 -4.54 17.44
N SER A 581 23.19 -4.72 18.34
CA SER A 581 24.62 -4.61 18.01
C SER A 581 25.11 -5.64 16.97
N PHE A 582 24.31 -6.66 16.62
CA PHE A 582 24.64 -7.62 15.56
C PHE A 582 24.42 -7.07 14.14
N LEU A 583 23.57 -6.04 13.97
CA LEU A 583 23.39 -5.36 12.67
C LEU A 583 24.64 -4.56 12.27
N ASP A 584 25.50 -4.21 13.23
CA ASP A 584 26.80 -3.56 12.96
C ASP A 584 27.76 -4.46 12.18
N CYS A 585 27.68 -5.78 12.35
CA CYS A 585 28.45 -6.77 11.58
C CYS A 585 28.02 -6.80 10.09
N HIS A 586 26.78 -6.42 9.82
CA HIS A 586 26.19 -6.46 8.48
C HIS A 586 26.10 -5.10 7.79
N ARG A 587 26.50 -3.99 8.43
CA ARG A 587 26.65 -2.67 7.76
C ARG A 587 27.56 -2.68 6.54
N GLY A 588 28.52 -3.61 6.47
CA GLY A 588 29.40 -3.78 5.31
C GLY A 588 28.86 -4.69 4.20
N SER A 589 27.73 -5.35 4.40
CA SER A 589 27.14 -6.33 3.45
C SER A 589 25.67 -6.06 3.11
N VAL A 590 24.97 -5.28 3.93
CA VAL A 590 23.59 -4.81 3.72
C VAL A 590 23.70 -3.33 3.37
N ASN A 591 23.54 -2.99 2.09
CA ASN A 591 23.29 -1.62 1.67
C ASN A 591 21.89 -1.24 2.17
N ILE A 592 21.76 -0.92 3.45
CA ILE A 592 20.62 -0.16 3.98
C ILE A 592 20.62 1.12 3.15
N THR A 593 19.70 1.22 2.21
CA THR A 593 19.79 2.18 1.12
C THR A 593 19.64 3.59 1.67
N ASP A 594 20.77 4.28 1.77
CA ASP A 594 20.88 5.74 1.94
C ASP A 594 20.62 6.46 0.58
N ASP A 595 20.22 5.72 -0.45
CA ASP A 595 19.96 6.20 -1.81
C ASP A 595 18.51 6.66 -1.98
N CYS A 596 18.11 7.64 -1.19
CA CYS A 596 17.25 8.70 -1.70
C CYS A 596 18.16 9.92 -1.87
N GLN A 597 18.49 10.26 -3.12
CA GLN A 597 19.15 11.52 -3.45
C GLN A 597 18.57 12.63 -2.60
N LYS A 598 19.43 13.34 -1.86
CA LYS A 598 19.17 14.56 -1.07
C LYS A 598 17.93 15.31 -1.57
N LEU A 599 16.74 14.92 -1.12
CA LEU A 599 15.60 15.81 -1.05
C LEU A 599 15.97 16.72 0.11
N GLN A 600 16.44 17.91 -0.25
CA GLN A 600 16.72 18.96 0.70
C GLN A 600 15.52 19.06 1.64
N LEU A 601 15.81 18.94 2.93
CA LEU A 601 14.87 19.15 4.01
C LEU A 601 14.39 20.60 3.88
N HIS A 602 13.30 20.83 3.14
CA HIS A 602 12.71 22.15 3.06
C HIS A 602 12.14 22.49 4.44
N ASP A 603 12.59 23.66 4.91
CA ASP A 603 12.29 24.29 6.18
C ASP A 603 10.84 24.04 6.67
N PRO A 604 10.62 23.48 7.88
CA PRO A 604 9.30 23.22 8.47
C PRO A 604 8.42 24.46 8.66
N THR A 605 8.92 25.66 8.34
CA THR A 605 8.16 26.91 8.45
C THR A 605 7.33 27.27 7.22
N ARG A 606 7.45 26.57 6.07
CA ARG A 606 6.85 27.01 4.79
C ARG A 606 5.55 26.35 4.32
N LEU A 607 4.94 25.41 5.06
CA LEU A 607 3.58 24.92 4.77
C LEU A 607 2.56 25.47 5.77
N ARG A 608 1.90 26.59 5.41
CA ARG A 608 0.75 27.11 6.15
C ARG A 608 -0.55 26.37 5.76
N THR A 609 -0.69 25.14 6.23
CA THR A 609 -2.01 24.53 6.43
C THR A 609 -2.00 23.77 7.76
N ARG A 610 -2.05 24.50 8.87
CA ARG A 610 -2.38 23.91 10.18
C ARG A 610 -3.89 23.80 10.28
N LEU A 611 -4.43 22.60 10.06
CA LEU A 611 -5.79 22.30 10.52
C LEU A 611 -5.67 21.71 11.94
N PHE A 612 -6.07 22.50 12.93
CA PHE A 612 -6.12 22.06 14.32
C PHE A 612 -7.20 21.00 14.50
N THR A 613 -6.83 19.73 14.51
CA THR A 613 -7.64 18.68 15.14
C THR A 613 -7.01 18.28 16.47
N ARG A 614 -7.87 18.13 17.49
CA ARG A 614 -7.46 17.90 18.88
C ARG A 614 -6.65 16.61 18.97
N GLN A 615 -5.40 16.75 19.39
CA GLN A 615 -4.36 15.73 19.40
C GLN A 615 -4.63 14.65 20.43
N GLY A 616 -4.47 13.39 20.04
CA GLY A 616 -4.12 12.29 20.94
C GLY A 616 -2.60 12.28 21.16
N PRO A 617 -2.10 11.81 22.31
CA PRO A 617 -0.67 11.86 22.66
C PRO A 617 0.26 11.00 21.78
N PHE A 618 -0.28 10.21 20.85
CA PHE A 618 0.45 9.13 20.15
C PHE A 618 0.94 9.48 18.74
N SER A 619 0.57 10.62 18.17
CA SER A 619 0.58 10.74 16.71
C SER A 619 1.81 11.48 16.14
N GLN A 620 2.26 12.60 16.71
CA GLN A 620 3.34 13.40 16.11
C GLN A 620 4.76 12.83 16.32
N ALA A 621 5.12 12.40 17.54
CA ALA A 621 6.49 11.96 17.84
C ALA A 621 6.84 10.64 17.13
N VAL A 622 5.87 9.76 16.94
CA VAL A 622 6.05 8.48 16.23
C VAL A 622 6.11 8.73 14.73
N LEU A 623 5.21 9.54 14.16
CA LEU A 623 5.28 9.94 12.75
C LEU A 623 6.57 10.69 12.40
N ASP A 624 7.09 11.54 13.29
CA ASP A 624 8.36 12.24 13.09
C ASP A 624 9.55 11.27 13.09
N ILE A 625 9.53 10.23 13.93
CA ILE A 625 10.54 9.15 13.92
C ILE A 625 10.50 8.34 12.61
N PHE A 626 9.30 8.04 12.08
CA PHE A 626 9.16 7.29 10.83
C PHE A 626 9.41 8.14 9.57
N THR A 627 9.13 9.46 9.61
CA THR A 627 9.51 10.39 8.53
C THR A 627 11.00 10.71 8.57
N SER A 628 11.65 10.64 9.74
CA SER A 628 13.10 10.78 9.89
C SER A 628 13.83 9.42 9.95
N ARG A 629 14.00 8.80 8.77
CA ARG A 629 14.89 7.65 8.47
C ARG A 629 14.42 6.23 8.89
N PHE A 630 14.74 5.26 8.01
CA PHE A 630 14.97 3.81 8.25
C PHE A 630 13.85 2.75 8.21
N THR A 631 12.57 3.02 7.93
CA THR A 631 11.51 2.07 8.39
C THR A 631 10.33 1.77 7.46
N PHE A 632 10.42 1.94 6.13
CA PHE A 632 9.34 1.48 5.22
C PHE A 632 9.80 0.32 4.35
N ALA A 633 8.97 -0.71 4.23
CA ALA A 633 9.13 -1.73 3.18
C ALA A 633 8.69 -1.10 1.86
N GLU A 634 9.63 -0.82 0.97
CA GLU A 634 9.33 -0.38 -0.38
C GLU A 634 8.75 -1.55 -1.18
N ASN A 635 7.43 -1.60 -1.27
CA ASN A 635 6.74 -2.59 -2.08
C ASN A 635 6.60 -2.07 -3.51
N CYS A 636 6.65 -2.95 -4.51
CA CYS A 636 6.40 -2.60 -5.89
C CYS A 636 5.00 -1.96 -6.04
N ASN A 637 4.93 -0.77 -6.63
CA ASN A 637 3.65 -0.11 -6.86
C ASN A 637 2.94 -0.73 -8.07
N PHE A 638 1.95 -1.58 -7.82
CA PHE A 638 1.16 -2.19 -8.89
C PHE A 638 0.28 -1.19 -9.68
N THR A 639 0.13 0.04 -9.19
CA THR A 639 -0.57 1.13 -9.90
C THR A 639 0.37 2.05 -10.69
N ARG A 640 1.68 1.78 -10.71
CA ARG A 640 2.69 2.61 -11.36
C ARG A 640 2.39 2.80 -12.85
N GLY A 641 2.46 4.05 -13.31
CA GLY A 641 2.19 4.41 -14.70
C GLY A 641 0.71 4.51 -15.07
N LEU A 642 -0.21 4.22 -14.15
CA LEU A 642 -1.62 4.60 -14.31
C LEU A 642 -1.79 6.10 -14.02
N CYS A 643 -2.79 6.71 -14.66
CA CYS A 643 -3.09 8.12 -14.49
C CYS A 643 -4.48 8.32 -13.89
N LEU A 644 -4.72 9.46 -13.25
CA LEU A 644 -6.06 9.83 -12.78
C LEU A 644 -6.94 10.23 -13.97
N HIS A 645 -8.17 9.75 -13.99
CA HIS A 645 -9.18 10.11 -14.96
C HIS A 645 -9.55 11.59 -14.81
N LYS A 646 -9.82 12.31 -15.91
CA LYS A 646 -10.16 13.75 -15.90
C LYS A 646 -11.29 14.15 -14.94
N ASP A 647 -12.19 13.21 -14.65
CA ASP A 647 -13.38 13.37 -13.82
C ASP A 647 -13.29 12.57 -12.49
N TYR A 648 -12.10 12.13 -12.07
CA TYR A 648 -11.96 11.23 -10.91
C TYR A 648 -12.60 11.79 -9.61
N VAL A 649 -12.54 13.11 -9.39
CA VAL A 649 -13.15 13.79 -8.23
C VAL A 649 -14.68 13.70 -8.23
N ALA A 650 -15.31 13.51 -9.40
CA ALA A 650 -16.75 13.35 -9.52
C ALA A 650 -17.22 11.89 -9.32
N GLY A 651 -16.28 10.94 -9.21
CA GLY A 651 -16.60 9.54 -8.91
C GLY A 651 -17.21 9.42 -7.52
N ARG A 652 -18.38 8.79 -7.40
CA ARG A 652 -19.01 8.57 -6.09
C ARG A 652 -18.21 7.60 -5.23
N GLU A 653 -17.47 6.71 -5.88
CA GLU A 653 -16.64 5.68 -5.28
C GLU A 653 -15.25 6.19 -4.91
N PHE A 654 -14.78 7.24 -5.60
CA PHE A 654 -13.60 8.00 -5.18
C PHE A 654 -14.04 8.98 -4.10
N MET A 655 -13.92 8.55 -2.85
CA MET A 655 -14.26 9.36 -1.69
C MET A 655 -13.20 10.45 -1.48
N ALA A 656 -13.15 11.42 -2.41
CA ALA A 656 -12.38 12.63 -2.26
C ALA A 656 -12.88 13.35 -1.02
N TRP A 657 -11.96 13.70 -0.14
CA TRP A 657 -12.25 14.63 0.92
C TRP A 657 -12.51 16.03 0.32
N LYS A 658 -13.11 16.92 1.11
CA LYS A 658 -13.39 18.32 0.75
C LYS A 658 -12.16 19.02 0.11
N ASP A 659 -12.43 20.03 -0.72
CA ASP A 659 -11.56 20.73 -1.70
C ASP A 659 -10.12 21.14 -1.26
N THR A 660 -9.76 21.02 0.02
CA THR A 660 -8.42 21.32 0.56
C THR A 660 -7.56 20.09 0.86
N HIS A 661 -8.07 18.88 0.60
CA HIS A 661 -7.37 17.63 0.90
C HIS A 661 -6.39 17.21 -0.21
N PRO A 662 -5.32 16.43 0.10
CA PRO A 662 -4.35 16.01 -0.91
C PRO A 662 -4.93 15.22 -2.10
N ASP A 663 -6.14 14.66 -1.97
CA ASP A 663 -6.89 14.05 -3.07
C ASP A 663 -7.20 14.99 -4.24
N ALA A 664 -7.19 16.31 -4.00
CA ALA A 664 -7.33 17.31 -5.05
C ALA A 664 -6.08 17.43 -5.94
N PHE A 665 -4.94 16.87 -5.54
CA PHE A 665 -3.66 16.97 -6.23
C PHE A 665 -3.28 15.62 -6.89
N PRO A 666 -3.73 15.36 -8.13
CA PRO A 666 -3.56 14.05 -8.77
C PRO A 666 -2.09 13.64 -8.95
N ASN A 667 -1.19 14.61 -9.12
CA ASN A 667 0.25 14.38 -9.30
C ASN A 667 0.94 13.87 -8.03
N GLN A 668 0.29 13.95 -6.86
CA GLN A 668 0.84 13.52 -5.57
C GLN A 668 0.31 12.15 -5.12
N LEU A 669 -0.67 11.61 -5.84
CA LEU A 669 -1.35 10.35 -5.53
C LEU A 669 -0.52 9.12 -5.87
N THR A 670 -0.90 7.97 -5.31
CA THR A 670 -0.19 6.69 -5.42
C THR A 670 0.20 6.28 -6.85
N PRO A 671 -0.66 6.43 -7.88
CA PRO A 671 -0.31 6.01 -9.25
C PRO A 671 0.95 6.71 -9.82
N MET A 672 1.28 7.89 -9.28
CA MET A 672 2.43 8.71 -9.67
C MET A 672 3.72 8.37 -8.91
N ARG A 673 3.68 7.39 -7.99
CA ARG A 673 4.82 6.96 -7.17
C ARG A 673 5.47 5.70 -7.72
N ASP A 674 6.75 5.54 -7.49
CA ASP A 674 7.50 4.35 -7.94
C ASP A 674 7.27 3.13 -7.04
N CYS A 675 7.13 3.35 -5.73
CA CYS A 675 6.94 2.32 -4.71
C CYS A 675 5.75 2.66 -3.79
N LEU A 676 5.31 1.64 -3.05
CA LEU A 676 4.33 1.77 -1.97
C LEU A 676 5.06 1.73 -0.64
N CYS A 677 4.64 2.59 0.29
CA CYS A 677 5.12 2.61 1.66
C CYS A 677 3.98 2.11 2.56
N LEU A 678 3.90 0.80 2.73
CA LEU A 678 2.83 0.17 3.50
C LEU A 678 3.21 0.04 4.97
N VAL A 679 2.32 0.49 5.86
CA VAL A 679 2.48 0.44 7.31
C VAL A 679 1.21 -0.01 8.02
N ASP A 680 1.35 -0.31 9.31
CA ASP A 680 0.27 -0.70 10.23
C ASP A 680 -0.92 0.28 10.14
N GLY A 681 -2.12 -0.25 9.91
CA GLY A 681 -3.33 0.56 9.86
C GLY A 681 -3.66 1.27 11.19
N GLY A 682 -3.07 0.80 12.30
CA GLY A 682 -3.19 1.41 13.62
C GLY A 682 -2.69 2.86 13.69
N PHE A 683 -1.86 3.29 12.74
CA PHE A 683 -1.44 4.69 12.61
C PHE A 683 -2.54 5.64 12.14
N ALA A 684 -3.57 5.14 11.44
CA ALA A 684 -4.67 5.96 10.96
C ALA A 684 -5.92 5.81 11.86
N ILE A 685 -6.49 4.61 11.91
CA ILE A 685 -7.60 4.27 12.82
C ILE A 685 -7.27 2.89 13.34
N ASN A 686 -7.22 2.71 14.66
CA ASN A 686 -6.86 1.44 15.29
C ASN A 686 -7.94 0.34 15.16
N SER A 687 -8.69 0.30 14.05
CA SER A 687 -9.63 -0.75 13.68
C SER A 687 -9.93 -0.68 12.18
N PRO A 688 -10.14 -1.81 11.49
CA PRO A 688 -10.32 -1.86 10.04
C PRO A 688 -11.72 -1.41 9.54
N PHE A 689 -12.37 -0.49 10.25
CA PHE A 689 -13.68 0.06 9.85
C PHE A 689 -13.73 0.53 8.39
N PRO A 690 -12.73 1.27 7.86
CA PRO A 690 -12.77 1.74 6.47
C PRO A 690 -12.90 0.63 5.43
N LEU A 691 -12.36 -0.57 5.70
CA LEU A 691 -12.47 -1.72 4.80
C LEU A 691 -13.80 -2.46 4.97
N SER A 692 -14.34 -2.54 6.19
CA SER A 692 -15.65 -3.18 6.42
C SER A 692 -16.82 -2.30 5.94
N LEU A 693 -16.65 -0.99 5.91
CA LEU A 693 -17.68 -0.01 5.51
C LEU A 693 -17.75 0.23 3.99
N LEU A 694 -16.99 -0.54 3.19
CA LEU A 694 -17.07 -0.46 1.73
C LEU A 694 -18.52 -0.74 1.27
N PRO A 695 -19.13 0.15 0.46
CA PRO A 695 -20.53 0.02 0.06
C PRO A 695 -20.88 -1.33 -0.59
N GLN A 696 -19.91 -1.96 -1.24
CA GLN A 696 -20.08 -3.20 -1.99
C GLN A 696 -20.19 -4.43 -1.08
N ARG A 697 -19.73 -4.35 0.17
CA ARG A 697 -19.93 -5.39 1.19
C ARG A 697 -21.27 -5.28 1.89
N ALA A 698 -21.85 -4.09 1.90
CA ALA A 698 -23.17 -3.79 2.48
C ALA A 698 -23.35 -4.42 3.88
N VAL A 699 -22.38 -4.21 4.78
CA VAL A 699 -22.40 -4.75 6.14
C VAL A 699 -23.57 -4.15 6.93
N ASP A 700 -24.35 -5.02 7.59
CA ASP A 700 -25.54 -4.64 8.37
C ASP A 700 -25.25 -4.52 9.87
N LEU A 701 -24.37 -5.38 10.39
CA LEU A 701 -23.99 -5.44 11.79
C LEU A 701 -22.48 -5.58 11.93
N ILE A 702 -21.88 -4.73 12.74
CA ILE A 702 -20.46 -4.75 13.08
C ILE A 702 -20.32 -5.10 14.56
N LEU A 703 -19.56 -6.16 14.85
CA LEU A 703 -19.06 -6.49 16.18
C LEU A 703 -17.64 -5.93 16.30
N SER A 704 -17.51 -4.78 16.95
CA SER A 704 -16.26 -4.06 17.12
C SER A 704 -15.60 -4.46 18.43
N PHE A 705 -14.52 -5.22 18.39
CA PHE A 705 -13.69 -5.50 19.56
C PHE A 705 -12.52 -4.53 19.62
N ASP A 706 -12.57 -3.63 20.60
CA ASP A 706 -11.54 -2.62 20.84
C ASP A 706 -10.69 -3.02 22.03
N TYR A 707 -9.43 -3.28 21.74
CA TYR A 707 -8.43 -3.71 22.71
C TYR A 707 -7.57 -2.56 23.21
N SER A 708 -7.86 -1.30 22.87
CA SER A 708 -7.15 -0.13 23.38
C SER A 708 -7.28 -0.03 24.92
N LEU A 709 -6.21 0.36 25.62
CA LEU A 709 -6.16 0.32 27.09
C LEU A 709 -6.74 1.56 27.79
N GLU A 710 -6.60 2.75 27.18
CA GLU A 710 -6.91 4.02 27.85
C GLU A 710 -8.10 4.77 27.22
N ALA A 711 -8.34 4.58 25.92
CA ALA A 711 -9.32 5.36 25.17
C ALA A 711 -10.35 4.43 24.49
N PRO A 712 -11.31 3.85 25.26
CA PRO A 712 -12.18 2.78 24.78
C PRO A 712 -13.09 3.17 23.61
N PHE A 713 -13.35 4.47 23.40
CA PHE A 713 -14.24 4.96 22.32
C PHE A 713 -13.53 5.77 21.24
N GLU A 714 -12.22 6.01 21.35
CA GLU A 714 -11.48 6.87 20.42
C GLU A 714 -11.57 6.33 18.99
N VAL A 715 -11.44 5.01 18.82
CA VAL A 715 -11.57 4.34 17.52
C VAL A 715 -12.93 4.61 16.86
N LEU A 716 -14.02 4.57 17.64
CA LEU A 716 -15.37 4.85 17.13
C LEU A 716 -15.54 6.34 16.77
N GLN A 717 -15.02 7.25 17.59
CA GLN A 717 -15.10 8.69 17.34
C GLN A 717 -14.30 9.09 16.09
N MET A 718 -13.09 8.53 15.93
CA MET A 718 -12.29 8.71 14.72
C MET A 718 -12.99 8.13 13.49
N THR A 719 -13.64 6.97 13.63
CA THR A 719 -14.42 6.35 12.55
C THR A 719 -15.65 7.19 12.17
N GLU A 720 -16.40 7.72 13.14
CA GLU A 720 -17.54 8.60 12.89
C GLU A 720 -17.10 9.84 12.10
N LYS A 721 -16.00 10.47 12.50
CA LYS A 721 -15.40 11.60 11.77
C LYS A 721 -14.97 11.20 10.36
N TYR A 722 -14.25 10.08 10.21
CA TYR A 722 -13.83 9.54 8.92
C TYR A 722 -15.02 9.35 7.97
N CYS A 723 -16.11 8.78 8.49
CA CYS A 723 -17.33 8.53 7.73
C CYS A 723 -18.05 9.82 7.37
N LEU A 724 -18.16 10.77 8.32
CA LEU A 724 -18.77 12.08 8.09
C LEU A 724 -18.06 12.87 6.99
N ASP A 725 -16.72 12.89 7.02
CA ASP A 725 -15.90 13.63 6.07
C ASP A 725 -16.00 13.08 4.65
N ARG A 726 -16.37 11.80 4.50
CA ARG A 726 -16.52 11.10 3.23
C ARG A 726 -17.96 10.86 2.81
N GLY A 727 -18.94 11.19 3.64
CA GLY A 727 -20.35 10.88 3.38
C GLY A 727 -20.68 9.38 3.42
N ILE A 728 -19.92 8.60 4.18
CA ILE A 728 -20.21 7.18 4.44
C ILE A 728 -21.29 7.09 5.54
N PRO A 729 -22.38 6.33 5.33
CA PRO A 729 -23.38 6.09 6.38
C PRO A 729 -22.77 5.39 7.60
N PHE A 730 -22.86 6.01 8.77
CA PHE A 730 -22.40 5.46 10.05
C PHE A 730 -23.33 5.91 11.18
N PRO A 731 -23.53 5.10 12.24
CA PRO A 731 -24.41 5.49 13.34
C PRO A 731 -23.77 6.61 14.17
N SER A 732 -24.60 7.41 14.84
CA SER A 732 -24.09 8.44 15.72
C SER A 732 -23.52 7.83 17.00
N ILE A 733 -22.31 8.25 17.39
CA ILE A 733 -21.60 7.72 18.55
C ILE A 733 -21.82 8.68 19.74
N GLU A 734 -22.96 8.52 20.41
CA GLU A 734 -23.31 9.27 21.62
C GLU A 734 -22.84 8.47 22.85
N VAL A 735 -21.75 8.90 23.49
CA VAL A 735 -21.20 8.28 24.71
C VAL A 735 -21.50 9.16 25.93
N LEU A 736 -22.01 8.57 27.01
CA LEU A 736 -22.31 9.28 28.25
C LEU A 736 -21.02 9.56 29.04
N PRO A 737 -20.91 10.67 29.80
CA PRO A 737 -19.74 10.94 30.63
C PRO A 737 -19.40 9.82 31.61
N GLU A 738 -20.42 9.20 32.20
CA GLU A 738 -20.29 8.05 33.11
C GLU A 738 -19.65 6.84 32.41
N ASP A 739 -19.96 6.62 31.13
CA ASP A 739 -19.39 5.53 30.33
C ASP A 739 -17.93 5.81 29.93
N LEU A 740 -17.47 7.07 29.96
CA LEU A 740 -16.06 7.43 29.75
C LEU A 740 -15.21 7.15 31.00
N GLU A 741 -15.80 7.32 32.19
CA GLU A 741 -15.13 7.04 33.47
C GLU A 741 -15.17 5.55 33.82
N GLU A 742 -16.32 4.90 33.64
CA GLU A 742 -16.54 3.49 33.97
C GLU A 742 -17.18 2.71 32.81
N PRO A 743 -16.39 2.33 31.79
CA PRO A 743 -16.90 1.64 30.62
C PRO A 743 -17.51 0.26 30.98
N ARG A 744 -18.58 -0.09 30.26
CA ARG A 744 -19.29 -1.38 30.28
C ARG A 744 -18.67 -2.34 29.28
N GLU A 745 -19.03 -3.60 29.37
CA GLU A 745 -18.51 -4.65 28.49
C GLU A 745 -19.03 -4.52 27.05
N CYS A 746 -20.18 -3.87 26.83
CA CYS A 746 -20.83 -3.83 25.52
C CYS A 746 -21.74 -2.59 25.33
N TYR A 747 -21.69 -2.02 24.12
CA TYR A 747 -22.43 -0.83 23.70
C TYR A 747 -23.10 -1.03 22.35
N LEU A 748 -24.39 -0.71 22.24
CA LEU A 748 -25.16 -0.80 20.99
C LEU A 748 -25.42 0.59 20.39
N PHE A 749 -24.86 0.83 19.21
CA PHE A 749 -25.08 2.03 18.40
C PHE A 749 -25.86 1.67 17.14
N ALA A 750 -27.15 2.02 17.11
CA ALA A 750 -28.05 1.70 16.00
C ALA A 750 -28.73 2.93 15.38
N LYS A 751 -28.60 4.10 16.02
CA LYS A 751 -29.28 5.35 15.63
C LYS A 751 -28.54 6.00 14.46
N ALA A 752 -29.18 6.05 13.30
CA ALA A 752 -28.64 6.67 12.10
C ALA A 752 -29.74 7.37 11.29
N LYS A 753 -29.36 8.42 10.55
CA LYS A 753 -30.26 9.10 9.61
C LYS A 753 -30.48 8.29 8.33
N ASP A 754 -29.43 7.60 7.88
CA ASP A 754 -29.45 6.77 6.67
C ASP A 754 -29.72 5.30 7.06
N PRO A 755 -30.76 4.65 6.52
CA PRO A 755 -31.05 3.25 6.80
C PRO A 755 -29.97 2.27 6.32
N ARG A 756 -29.06 2.70 5.43
CA ARG A 756 -27.90 1.92 4.98
C ARG A 756 -26.77 1.88 6.00
N SER A 757 -26.85 2.68 7.06
CA SER A 757 -25.87 2.66 8.14
C SER A 757 -25.89 1.30 8.86
N PRO A 758 -24.72 0.71 9.13
CA PRO A 758 -24.65 -0.49 9.95
C PRO A 758 -25.09 -0.21 11.38
N ILE A 759 -25.48 -1.27 12.06
CA ILE A 759 -25.54 -1.33 13.52
C ILE A 759 -24.13 -1.64 14.02
N VAL A 760 -23.67 -0.94 15.04
CA VAL A 760 -22.37 -1.20 15.68
C VAL A 760 -22.60 -1.69 17.10
N LEU A 761 -22.10 -2.89 17.39
CA LEU A 761 -22.01 -3.43 18.73
C LEU A 761 -20.53 -3.41 19.15
N HIS A 762 -20.21 -2.58 20.13
CA HIS A 762 -18.83 -2.27 20.50
C HIS A 762 -18.49 -2.87 21.87
N PHE A 763 -17.35 -3.55 21.93
CA PHE A 763 -16.80 -4.23 23.09
C PHE A 763 -15.44 -3.63 23.42
N PRO A 764 -15.37 -2.70 24.39
CA PRO A 764 -14.08 -2.24 24.90
C PRO A 764 -13.45 -3.29 25.80
N LEU A 765 -12.12 -3.33 25.85
CA LEU A 765 -11.39 -4.24 26.72
C LEU A 765 -11.42 -3.75 28.17
N VAL A 766 -12.41 -4.23 28.93
CA VAL A 766 -12.66 -3.81 30.31
C VAL A 766 -12.83 -5.02 31.23
N ASN A 767 -12.27 -4.94 32.44
CA ASN A 767 -12.50 -5.91 33.51
C ASN A 767 -13.46 -5.34 34.55
N ARG A 768 -14.77 -5.37 34.26
CA ARG A 768 -15.81 -4.81 35.13
C ARG A 768 -16.59 -5.88 35.89
N THR A 769 -17.48 -6.66 35.25
CA THR A 769 -18.20 -7.70 36.00
C THR A 769 -17.39 -9.00 36.12
N PHE A 770 -16.41 -9.24 35.25
CA PHE A 770 -15.54 -10.42 35.32
C PHE A 770 -14.71 -10.51 36.61
N CYS A 771 -14.37 -9.36 37.21
CA CYS A 771 -13.61 -9.33 38.47
C CYS A 771 -14.39 -9.96 39.63
N THR A 772 -15.72 -9.91 39.58
CA THR A 772 -16.63 -10.45 40.60
C THR A 772 -17.31 -11.75 40.18
N HIS A 773 -17.41 -12.02 38.87
CA HIS A 773 -18.16 -13.16 38.33
C HIS A 773 -17.27 -14.14 37.58
N LEU A 774 -17.52 -15.44 37.80
CA LEU A 774 -16.84 -16.53 37.10
C LEU A 774 -17.45 -16.77 35.71
N ALA A 775 -18.78 -16.67 35.63
CA ALA A 775 -19.58 -16.82 34.43
C ALA A 775 -20.78 -15.86 34.48
N PRO A 776 -21.48 -15.60 33.37
CA PRO A 776 -22.65 -14.71 33.38
C PRO A 776 -23.66 -15.14 34.47
N GLY A 777 -23.95 -14.25 35.42
CA GLY A 777 -24.84 -14.51 36.55
C GLY A 777 -24.29 -15.42 37.66
N VAL A 778 -23.01 -15.81 37.63
CA VAL A 778 -22.37 -16.67 38.63
C VAL A 778 -21.23 -15.92 39.33
N GLU A 779 -21.46 -15.53 40.59
CA GLU A 779 -20.46 -14.84 41.42
C GLU A 779 -19.32 -15.78 41.86
N ARG A 780 -18.12 -15.20 42.01
CA ARG A 780 -16.93 -15.88 42.56
C ARG A 780 -17.09 -16.06 44.07
N GLN A 781 -16.89 -17.29 44.56
CA GLN A 781 -17.11 -17.63 45.97
C GLN A 781 -15.80 -17.70 46.74
N THR A 782 -14.79 -18.39 46.19
CA THR A 782 -13.52 -18.63 46.89
C THR A 782 -12.58 -17.43 46.81
N ALA A 783 -11.59 -17.38 47.71
CA ALA A 783 -10.59 -16.30 47.68
C ALA A 783 -9.71 -16.40 46.42
N GLU A 784 -9.42 -17.62 45.98
CA GLU A 784 -8.66 -17.92 44.78
C GLU A 784 -9.40 -17.47 43.52
N GLU A 785 -10.70 -17.76 43.44
CA GLU A 785 -11.54 -17.31 42.32
C GLU A 785 -11.59 -15.79 42.24
N LYS A 786 -11.76 -15.11 43.38
CA LYS A 786 -11.77 -13.64 43.46
C LYS A 786 -10.44 -13.04 43.02
N ALA A 787 -9.33 -13.57 43.51
CA ALA A 787 -7.98 -13.12 43.12
C ALA A 787 -7.68 -13.35 41.63
N TYR A 788 -8.25 -14.38 41.01
CA TYR A 788 -8.11 -14.63 39.57
C TYR A 788 -8.81 -13.56 38.71
N GLY A 789 -10.02 -13.15 39.12
CA GLY A 789 -10.78 -12.12 38.42
C GLY A 789 -10.28 -10.70 38.70
N ASP A 790 -9.72 -10.47 39.88
CA ASP A 790 -9.26 -9.16 40.33
C ASP A 790 -7.85 -8.84 39.80
N PHE A 791 -7.79 -8.32 38.59
CA PHE A 791 -6.56 -7.83 37.99
C PHE A 791 -6.80 -6.60 37.12
N VAL A 792 -5.79 -5.74 37.08
CA VAL A 792 -5.85 -4.49 36.34
C VAL A 792 -5.43 -4.73 34.89
N VAL A 793 -6.27 -4.30 33.96
CA VAL A 793 -5.99 -4.45 32.52
C VAL A 793 -5.20 -3.26 31.98
N ASN A 794 -5.41 -2.06 32.52
CA ASN A 794 -4.82 -0.80 32.09
C ASN A 794 -3.95 -0.13 33.18
N GLY A 795 -3.10 0.83 32.81
CA GLY A 795 -2.19 1.52 33.73
C GLY A 795 -0.71 1.14 33.58
N ALA A 796 0.17 1.84 34.29
CA ALA A 796 1.62 1.79 34.04
C ALA A 796 2.26 0.41 34.27
N ASP A 797 1.74 -0.35 35.23
CA ASP A 797 2.29 -1.65 35.65
C ASP A 797 1.58 -2.85 34.99
N THR A 798 0.71 -2.62 34.01
CA THR A 798 -0.02 -3.71 33.34
C THR A 798 0.92 -4.59 32.51
N PRO A 799 0.83 -5.94 32.62
CA PRO A 799 1.59 -6.84 31.75
C PRO A 799 1.10 -6.79 30.30
N TYR A 800 -0.07 -6.20 30.04
CA TYR A 800 -0.70 -6.14 28.71
C TYR A 800 -0.27 -4.93 27.88
N GLY A 801 0.83 -4.28 28.26
CA GLY A 801 1.41 -3.17 27.51
C GLY A 801 1.74 -3.54 26.07
N MET A 802 1.71 -2.56 25.17
CA MET A 802 1.88 -2.75 23.72
C MET A 802 3.19 -3.47 23.36
N MET A 803 4.27 -3.19 24.09
CA MET A 803 5.61 -3.73 23.85
C MET A 803 5.88 -5.06 24.56
N ASN A 804 4.89 -5.65 25.24
CA ASN A 804 5.08 -6.92 25.92
C ASN A 804 4.69 -8.10 25.01
N PHE A 805 5.67 -8.98 24.76
CA PHE A 805 5.57 -10.15 23.88
C PHE A 805 5.67 -11.49 24.62
N THR A 806 5.88 -11.43 25.93
CA THR A 806 5.93 -12.62 26.79
C THR A 806 5.00 -12.41 27.97
N TYR A 807 4.01 -13.27 28.10
CA TYR A 807 3.09 -13.27 29.24
C TYR A 807 3.38 -14.48 30.11
N GLU A 808 3.17 -14.34 31.41
CA GLU A 808 3.04 -15.50 32.27
C GLU A 808 1.78 -16.30 31.88
N PRO A 809 1.76 -17.63 32.10
CA PRO A 809 0.61 -18.46 31.74
C PRO A 809 -0.72 -17.93 32.27
N GLU A 810 -0.72 -17.46 33.52
CA GLU A 810 -1.91 -16.90 34.16
C GLU A 810 -2.35 -15.56 33.54
N GLU A 811 -1.42 -14.69 33.13
CA GLU A 811 -1.73 -13.43 32.45
C GLU A 811 -2.41 -13.68 31.10
N PHE A 812 -1.89 -14.64 30.32
CA PHE A 812 -2.51 -15.04 29.05
C PHE A 812 -3.92 -15.61 29.27
N GLU A 813 -4.07 -16.55 30.21
CA GLU A 813 -5.35 -17.18 30.51
C GLU A 813 -6.39 -16.17 30.98
N ARG A 814 -6.02 -15.26 31.89
CA ARG A 814 -6.91 -14.22 32.41
C ARG A 814 -7.42 -13.30 31.30
N LEU A 815 -6.56 -12.88 30.38
CA LEU A 815 -6.95 -12.00 29.27
C LEU A 815 -7.88 -12.70 28.26
N VAL A 816 -7.60 -13.96 27.92
CA VAL A 816 -8.47 -14.78 27.07
C VAL A 816 -9.82 -15.03 27.75
N ALA A 817 -9.81 -15.40 29.02
CA ALA A 817 -11.01 -15.67 29.81
C ALA A 817 -11.87 -14.41 29.99
N LEU A 818 -11.26 -13.25 30.24
CA LEU A 818 -11.93 -11.96 30.31
C LEU A 818 -12.65 -11.64 28.99
N SER A 819 -11.94 -11.71 27.87
CA SER A 819 -12.48 -11.37 26.55
C SER A 819 -13.63 -12.31 26.16
N ARG A 820 -13.46 -13.61 26.45
CA ARG A 820 -14.51 -14.62 26.29
C ARG A 820 -15.72 -14.31 27.16
N TYR A 821 -15.51 -14.02 28.45
CA TYR A 821 -16.58 -13.69 29.39
C TYR A 821 -17.37 -12.46 28.94
N ASN A 822 -16.71 -11.39 28.50
CA ASN A 822 -17.38 -10.15 28.07
C ASN A 822 -18.35 -10.41 26.91
N VAL A 823 -18.00 -11.32 25.99
CA VAL A 823 -18.90 -11.77 24.92
C VAL A 823 -20.07 -12.58 25.48
N LEU A 824 -19.80 -13.59 26.32
CA LEU A 824 -20.82 -14.45 26.91
C LEU A 824 -21.84 -13.67 27.76
N ASN A 825 -21.36 -12.69 28.53
CA ASN A 825 -22.16 -11.86 29.43
C ASN A 825 -23.16 -10.97 28.67
N ASN A 826 -22.91 -10.72 27.37
CA ASN A 826 -23.70 -9.84 26.53
C ASN A 826 -24.47 -10.58 25.42
N VAL A 827 -24.75 -11.88 25.60
CA VAL A 827 -25.48 -12.70 24.63
C VAL A 827 -26.84 -12.12 24.23
N GLU A 828 -27.59 -11.54 25.17
CA GLU A 828 -28.91 -10.98 24.87
C GLU A 828 -28.81 -9.70 24.01
N THR A 829 -27.81 -8.86 24.24
CA THR A 829 -27.54 -7.69 23.40
C THR A 829 -27.09 -8.10 22.01
N LEU A 830 -26.23 -9.13 21.89
CA LEU A 830 -25.82 -9.73 20.62
C LEU A 830 -27.03 -10.26 19.83
N ARG A 831 -27.89 -11.06 20.47
CA ARG A 831 -29.13 -11.58 19.86
C ARG A 831 -30.07 -10.45 19.46
N HIS A 832 -30.20 -9.40 20.28
CA HIS A 832 -31.02 -8.24 19.95
C HIS A 832 -30.50 -7.51 18.70
N ALA A 833 -29.19 -7.26 18.62
CA ALA A 833 -28.57 -6.61 17.48
C ALA A 833 -28.75 -7.42 16.18
N LEU A 834 -28.62 -8.75 16.25
CA LEU A 834 -28.86 -9.66 15.12
C LEU A 834 -30.33 -9.64 14.65
N ARG A 835 -31.28 -9.67 15.58
CA ARG A 835 -32.71 -9.50 15.23
C ARG A 835 -32.96 -8.17 14.54
N LEU A 836 -32.41 -7.09 15.08
CA LEU A 836 -32.56 -5.75 14.49
C LEU A 836 -31.97 -5.68 13.06
N ALA A 837 -30.81 -6.29 12.83
CA ALA A 837 -30.19 -6.37 11.50
C ALA A 837 -31.06 -7.17 10.51
N LEU A 838 -31.61 -8.31 10.95
CA LEU A 838 -32.51 -9.13 10.15
C LEU A 838 -33.81 -8.39 9.80
N GLU A 839 -34.41 -7.70 10.78
CA GLU A 839 -35.62 -6.89 10.58
C GLU A 839 -35.39 -5.76 9.57
N ARG A 840 -34.24 -5.06 9.64
CA ARG A 840 -33.86 -4.02 8.68
C ARG A 840 -33.77 -4.56 7.25
N ARG A 841 -33.16 -5.74 7.07
CA ARG A 841 -33.08 -6.41 5.75
C ARG A 841 -34.45 -6.81 5.22
N GLN A 842 -35.30 -7.37 6.07
CA GLN A 842 -36.66 -7.75 5.70
C GLN A 842 -37.54 -6.54 5.34
N ALA A 843 -37.39 -5.42 6.05
CA ALA A 843 -38.09 -4.18 5.74
C ALA A 843 -37.61 -3.55 4.42
N GLY A 844 -36.30 -3.52 4.18
CA GLY A 844 -35.72 -3.00 2.94
C GLY A 844 -36.12 -3.81 1.70
N GLY A 845 -36.21 -5.13 1.82
CA GLY A 845 -36.67 -6.01 0.74
C GLY A 845 -38.15 -5.83 0.34
N ARG A 846 -38.99 -5.28 1.23
CA ARG A 846 -40.42 -5.01 0.95
C ARG A 846 -40.68 -3.66 0.29
N ALA A 847 -39.74 -2.71 0.37
CA ALA A 847 -39.88 -1.37 -0.20
C ALA A 847 -39.41 -1.26 -1.66
N GLY A 848 -38.72 -2.29 -2.18
CA GLY A 848 -38.18 -2.34 -3.55
C GLY A 848 -38.80 -3.42 -4.45
N GLY A 849 -39.95 -3.99 -4.06
CA GLY A 849 -40.70 -5.00 -4.83
C GLY A 849 -41.82 -4.41 -5.67
#